data_AF-A0A1V4CRZ6-F1
#
_entry.id   AF-A0A1V4CRZ6-F1
#
_cell.length_a   1.000
_cell.length_b   1.000
_cell.length_c   1.000
_cell.angle_alpha   90.00
_cell.angle_beta   90.00
_cell.angle_gamma   90.00
#
_symmetry.space_group_name_H-M   'P 1'
#
loop_
_entity.id
_entity.type
_entity.pdbx_description
1 polymer ?
#
loop_
_entity_poly.entity_id
_entity_poly.type
_entity_poly.pdbx_seq_one_letter_code
_entity_poly.pdbx_strand_id
1 'polypeptide(L)'
;GVLSLEDGARVVALRSRALRRLAGGGAMASLGVGQEPAERLLSDLSGRAEGVGVAAVNGPSSTVVSGPPEQVAAVVAACQEVGERARLIEVDYASHGPQVEEIREELNELLAGVRPLDISGSSTAFYSTVTGGRVDGSVLDTDYWVRNLRERVRFTDAVRALLAAGHRVFIEASTHPVLTVGLQETFEEAGVEAVTVPTLRRDHGGRAQLLHSLAEAFTAGVDVDWTTVYPGNPAPRVVALPTYAFQRERFWLDGHGGRVGDPADLGLVSAGHPLLGAAVELADGRGHVLTGRISARTHTWLGEHVVADAVLVPGAALAEWVLRAADEVGCGGVDELALHLPLVLPESGGLRVQIVVGEATQDGRREVRVYSRPAAGEGDSGTGWVCHAEGVLSPVLNPLPDRSDEALGLVGTWPPAGAAPLGVEGFYDRVADSGYAYGPSFQGLRAVWRDGADVCAEVVLPEAAGEQTGFGIHPALLDAALHPALLIDQLDTDDDTEAAGDEPTDDGRVWLPFAWNGVTLWAAGATTVRVRLSPHQETAEGERALRLTVADAIGAPVLTVDSVAMRPASVDQLRAAVAPGSHATDSLFTVEWTPLPLAAGPGRTAAGDDGWPVLGVRGHPDPAALLAALGDDEPVPPVVLAEMTGLTGPIGEGAEEASPEETSPEEASTEALSTTERVLDLVRGWLAEPRLADARLVMVTRGAVAVDGPESTTRVDLSAAAVWGLVRSAQSEHPGRFVLLDRDDEHDCQAAPHTDAPHTDALRIAVAHAIEMDEPQLALRAGRALVPRLVPAGTGGAGLVGPVAQPEAWRLDTAGTATLENVVPVPCPEVLAPLGAGQVRIAVRAAGVNFRDAMVGLGMVPGQTGLGGEGAGVVVDIGPEVTHVAVGDRVMGVLDQSFGPLAVTDARLLAPIPEGWSFRQAAAVPVAHLTAWYGLVELGGLRPGGRVLIHAATGGVGMAAVRIARYLGAEVYATASPAKHGVLEAMGVDQAHRASSRDLG
;
A
#
# COMPACT_ATOMS: atom_id res chain seq x y z
N GLY A 1 -20.53 46.70 -36.79
CA GLY A 1 -20.03 47.60 -35.75
C GLY A 1 -20.37 49.02 -36.13
N VAL A 2 -19.52 49.65 -36.94
CA VAL A 2 -19.73 51.04 -37.43
C VAL A 2 -20.81 51.15 -38.52
N LEU A 3 -21.08 50.08 -39.27
CA LEU A 3 -22.21 50.03 -40.20
C LEU A 3 -23.25 49.01 -39.71
N SER A 4 -24.50 49.26 -40.10
CA SER A 4 -25.56 48.26 -40.06
C SER A 4 -25.26 47.13 -41.06
N LEU A 5 -25.81 45.94 -40.84
CA LEU A 5 -25.66 44.83 -41.79
C LEU A 5 -26.25 45.19 -43.16
N GLU A 6 -27.38 45.91 -43.16
CA GLU A 6 -28.06 46.38 -44.36
C GLU A 6 -27.18 47.36 -45.15
N ASP A 7 -26.60 48.36 -44.49
CA ASP A 7 -25.70 49.32 -45.15
C ASP A 7 -24.42 48.65 -45.66
N GLY A 8 -23.85 47.72 -44.89
CA GLY A 8 -22.70 46.93 -45.34
C GLY A 8 -23.01 46.13 -46.61
N ALA A 9 -24.15 45.42 -46.65
CA ALA A 9 -24.60 44.69 -47.82
C ALA A 9 -24.92 45.62 -49.01
N ARG A 10 -25.53 46.78 -48.73
CA ARG A 10 -25.85 47.81 -49.73
C ARG A 10 -24.58 48.36 -50.39
N VAL A 11 -23.54 48.67 -49.62
CA VAL A 11 -22.25 49.13 -50.16
C VAL A 11 -21.69 48.09 -51.14
N VAL A 12 -21.66 46.81 -50.75
CA VAL A 12 -21.13 45.72 -51.59
C VAL A 12 -21.96 45.54 -52.88
N ALA A 13 -23.29 45.49 -52.77
CA ALA A 13 -24.16 45.23 -53.92
C ALA A 13 -24.18 46.39 -54.93
N LEU A 14 -24.28 47.63 -54.44
CA LEU A 14 -24.35 48.82 -55.30
C LEU A 14 -22.99 49.17 -55.92
N ARG A 15 -21.89 48.99 -55.17
CA ARG A 15 -20.53 49.11 -55.71
C ARG A 15 -20.29 48.10 -56.84
N SER A 16 -20.65 46.84 -56.62
CA SER A 16 -20.56 45.79 -57.65
C SER A 16 -21.40 46.12 -58.89
N ARG A 17 -22.56 46.76 -58.72
CA ARG A 17 -23.39 47.22 -59.84
C ARG A 17 -22.70 48.30 -60.67
N ALA A 18 -22.13 49.32 -60.02
CA ALA A 18 -21.43 50.42 -60.71
C ALA A 18 -20.16 49.93 -61.43
N LEU A 19 -19.42 49.00 -60.83
CA LEU A 19 -18.21 48.41 -61.41
C LEU A 19 -18.44 47.75 -62.78
N ARG A 20 -19.68 47.29 -63.09
CA ARG A 20 -20.01 46.74 -64.40
C ARG A 20 -19.79 47.73 -65.55
N ARG A 21 -19.78 49.04 -65.29
CA ARG A 21 -19.49 50.06 -66.31
C ARG A 21 -18.01 50.09 -66.71
N LEU A 22 -17.12 49.60 -65.84
CA LEU A 22 -15.67 49.53 -66.07
C LEU A 22 -15.23 48.19 -66.70
N ALA A 23 -16.16 47.23 -66.82
CA ALA A 23 -15.89 45.88 -67.32
C ALA A 23 -15.28 45.90 -68.72
N GLY A 24 -14.19 45.16 -68.89
CA GLY A 24 -13.38 45.08 -70.11
C GLY A 24 -12.36 46.20 -70.28
N GLY A 25 -12.38 47.24 -69.43
CA GLY A 25 -11.52 48.42 -69.57
C GLY A 25 -10.23 48.38 -68.75
N GLY A 26 -10.05 47.40 -67.86
CA GLY A 26 -8.91 47.33 -66.96
C GLY A 26 -8.54 45.90 -66.57
N ALA A 27 -7.37 45.73 -65.97
CA ALA A 27 -6.91 44.46 -65.43
C ALA A 27 -6.15 44.68 -64.12
N MET A 28 -6.01 43.61 -63.33
CA MET A 28 -5.20 43.59 -62.13
C MET A 28 -4.30 42.35 -62.11
N ALA A 29 -3.11 42.47 -61.54
CA ALA A 29 -2.17 41.37 -61.41
C ALA A 29 -1.52 41.32 -60.03
N SER A 30 -1.37 40.12 -59.48
CA SER A 30 -0.57 39.87 -58.29
C SER A 30 0.87 39.58 -58.69
N LEU A 31 1.81 40.29 -58.06
CA LEU A 31 3.25 40.13 -58.20
C LEU A 31 3.81 39.56 -56.90
N GLY A 32 4.70 38.58 -57.01
CA GLY A 32 5.43 37.95 -55.91
C GLY A 32 6.64 38.77 -55.44
N VAL A 33 6.52 40.10 -55.50
CA VAL A 33 7.53 41.03 -55.02
C VAL A 33 6.90 42.12 -54.15
N GLY A 34 7.70 42.71 -53.27
CA GLY A 34 7.30 43.83 -52.44
C GLY A 34 7.10 45.14 -53.21
N GLN A 35 6.66 46.18 -52.49
CA GLN A 35 6.32 47.48 -53.07
C GLN A 35 7.49 48.12 -53.83
N GLU A 36 8.68 48.20 -53.24
CA GLU A 36 9.83 48.88 -53.86
C GLU A 36 10.31 48.19 -55.16
N PRO A 37 10.49 46.84 -55.22
CA PRO A 37 10.73 46.16 -56.48
C PRO A 37 9.62 46.36 -57.53
N ALA A 38 8.35 46.35 -57.11
CA ALA A 38 7.23 46.56 -58.04
C ALA A 38 7.26 47.98 -58.64
N GLU A 39 7.49 49.02 -57.83
CA GLU A 39 7.59 50.41 -58.29
C GLU A 39 8.81 50.63 -59.19
N ARG A 40 9.93 49.94 -58.92
CA ARG A 40 11.10 49.91 -59.84
C ARG A 40 10.76 49.25 -61.17
N LEU A 41 10.10 48.09 -61.16
CA LEU A 41 9.68 47.39 -62.38
C LEU A 41 8.76 48.26 -63.25
N LEU A 42 7.81 48.97 -62.64
CA LEU A 42 6.93 49.91 -63.36
C LEU A 42 7.72 51.07 -63.99
N SER A 43 8.72 51.58 -63.26
CA SER A 43 9.59 52.66 -63.76
C SER A 43 10.47 52.21 -64.92
N ASP A 44 11.07 51.02 -64.81
CA ASP A 44 11.95 50.43 -65.83
C ASP A 44 11.22 50.12 -67.14
N LEU A 45 9.94 49.74 -67.06
CA LEU A 45 9.09 49.50 -68.22
C LEU A 45 8.59 50.78 -68.90
N SER A 46 8.66 51.93 -68.22
CA SER A 46 8.29 53.25 -68.75
C SER A 46 6.95 53.21 -69.52
N GLY A 47 6.93 53.55 -70.82
CA GLY A 47 5.71 53.58 -71.64
C GLY A 47 4.98 52.23 -71.78
N ARG A 48 5.64 51.10 -71.52
CA ARG A 48 4.99 49.77 -71.52
C ARG A 48 4.18 49.50 -70.25
N ALA A 49 4.36 50.29 -69.20
CA ALA A 49 3.59 50.25 -67.95
C ALA A 49 2.76 51.53 -67.74
N GLU A 50 2.57 52.36 -68.78
CA GLU A 50 1.83 53.62 -68.68
C GLU A 50 0.39 53.37 -68.21
N GLY A 51 -0.04 54.09 -67.17
CA GLY A 51 -1.35 53.91 -66.55
C GLY A 51 -1.47 52.73 -65.58
N VAL A 52 -0.41 51.95 -65.37
CA VAL A 52 -0.35 50.91 -64.34
C VAL A 52 0.18 51.48 -63.04
N GLY A 53 -0.54 51.27 -61.94
CA GLY A 53 -0.13 51.67 -60.60
C GLY A 53 -0.23 50.53 -59.60
N VAL A 54 0.45 50.68 -58.46
CA VAL A 54 0.30 49.78 -57.31
C VAL A 54 -1.07 50.01 -56.68
N ALA A 55 -1.91 48.98 -56.76
CA ALA A 55 -3.28 48.93 -56.27
C ALA A 55 -3.36 48.46 -54.81
N ALA A 56 -2.55 47.46 -54.43
CA ALA A 56 -2.50 46.94 -53.07
C ALA A 56 -1.09 46.48 -52.69
N VAL A 57 -0.72 46.67 -51.44
CA VAL A 57 0.49 46.08 -50.84
C VAL A 57 0.03 45.14 -49.74
N ASN A 58 0.07 43.83 -50.03
CA ASN A 58 -0.52 42.78 -49.19
C ASN A 58 0.50 42.11 -48.26
N GLY A 59 1.80 42.28 -48.53
CA GLY A 59 2.88 41.77 -47.68
C GLY A 59 4.26 42.16 -48.22
N PRO A 60 5.34 41.81 -47.51
CA PRO A 60 6.73 42.08 -47.91
C PRO A 60 7.10 41.51 -49.29
N SER A 61 6.53 40.37 -49.68
CA SER A 61 6.73 39.77 -51.02
C SER A 61 5.47 39.80 -51.89
N SER A 62 4.43 40.58 -51.56
CA SER A 62 3.14 40.52 -52.26
C SER A 62 2.55 41.89 -52.57
N THR A 63 2.52 42.23 -53.86
CA THR A 63 1.98 43.50 -54.38
C THR A 63 0.99 43.24 -55.51
N VAL A 64 -0.10 44.00 -55.55
CA VAL A 64 -1.06 43.99 -56.67
C VAL A 64 -0.94 45.28 -57.45
N VAL A 65 -0.86 45.15 -58.78
CA VAL A 65 -0.90 46.27 -59.71
C VAL A 65 -2.23 46.29 -60.48
N SER A 66 -2.68 47.47 -60.87
CA SER A 66 -3.89 47.68 -61.66
C SER A 66 -3.67 48.71 -62.76
N GLY A 67 -4.29 48.52 -63.91
CA GLY A 67 -4.21 49.48 -65.02
C GLY A 67 -4.85 48.91 -66.29
N PRO A 68 -4.53 49.49 -67.45
CA PRO A 68 -5.05 48.99 -68.72
C PRO A 68 -4.55 47.55 -69.02
N PRO A 69 -5.37 46.68 -69.67
CA PRO A 69 -5.07 45.25 -69.77
C PRO A 69 -3.74 44.90 -70.43
N GLU A 70 -3.39 45.57 -71.53
CA GLU A 70 -2.14 45.28 -72.28
C GLU A 70 -0.90 45.63 -71.47
N GLN A 71 -0.93 46.75 -70.74
CA GLN A 71 0.17 47.23 -69.92
C GLN A 71 0.34 46.37 -68.66
N VAL A 72 -0.76 45.92 -68.03
CA VAL A 72 -0.69 44.95 -66.92
C VAL A 72 -0.11 43.62 -67.38
N ALA A 73 -0.49 43.13 -68.57
CA ALA A 73 0.11 41.93 -69.14
C ALA A 73 1.61 42.08 -69.41
N ALA A 74 2.06 43.25 -69.86
CA ALA A 74 3.48 43.56 -70.03
C ALA A 74 4.26 43.55 -68.71
N VAL A 75 3.67 44.08 -67.63
CA VAL A 75 4.25 44.03 -66.27
C VAL A 75 4.37 42.59 -65.76
N VAL A 76 3.34 41.76 -65.97
CA VAL A 76 3.37 40.33 -65.60
C VAL A 76 4.49 39.60 -66.35
N ALA A 77 4.61 39.80 -67.66
CA ALA A 77 5.65 39.16 -68.46
C ALA A 77 7.06 39.57 -67.99
N ALA A 78 7.29 40.86 -67.76
CA ALA A 78 8.58 41.37 -67.27
C ALA A 78 8.92 40.84 -65.87
N CYS A 79 7.93 40.72 -64.98
CA CYS A 79 8.11 40.13 -63.66
C CYS A 79 8.50 38.64 -63.75
N GLN A 80 7.91 37.90 -64.69
CA GLN A 80 8.24 36.48 -64.93
C GLN A 80 9.62 36.31 -65.58
N GLU A 81 10.05 37.22 -66.44
CA GLU A 81 11.38 37.20 -67.08
C GLU A 81 12.52 37.32 -66.05
N VAL A 82 12.31 38.05 -64.96
CA VAL A 82 13.27 38.16 -63.85
C VAL A 82 13.16 37.00 -62.83
N GLY A 83 12.36 35.98 -63.14
CA GLY A 83 12.20 34.77 -62.32
C GLY A 83 11.18 34.87 -61.19
N GLU A 84 10.44 35.98 -61.09
CA GLU A 84 9.48 36.22 -60.01
C GLU A 84 8.08 35.73 -60.38
N ARG A 85 7.30 35.32 -59.37
CA ARG A 85 5.91 34.87 -59.59
C ARG A 85 5.04 36.07 -59.96
N ALA A 86 4.27 35.98 -61.04
CA ALA A 86 3.23 36.96 -61.36
C ALA A 86 2.03 36.29 -62.03
N ARG A 87 0.81 36.73 -61.68
CA ARG A 87 -0.44 36.17 -62.20
C ARG A 87 -1.52 37.25 -62.33
N LEU A 88 -2.27 37.20 -63.43
CA LEU A 88 -3.49 37.99 -63.60
C LEU A 88 -4.57 37.56 -62.60
N ILE A 89 -5.26 38.53 -62.01
CA ILE A 89 -6.43 38.33 -61.17
C ILE A 89 -7.65 38.30 -62.10
N GLU A 90 -8.60 37.42 -61.82
CA GLU A 90 -9.82 37.23 -62.62
C GLU A 90 -10.81 38.39 -62.40
N VAL A 91 -10.44 39.56 -62.90
CA VAL A 91 -11.23 40.79 -62.94
C VAL A 91 -10.96 41.51 -64.26
N ASP A 92 -11.99 42.14 -64.82
CA ASP A 92 -11.94 42.87 -66.09
C ASP A 92 -12.02 44.39 -65.92
N TYR A 93 -11.69 44.87 -64.73
CA TYR A 93 -11.59 46.30 -64.38
C TYR A 93 -10.37 46.55 -63.47
N ALA A 94 -9.88 47.79 -63.45
CA ALA A 94 -8.78 48.25 -62.61
C ALA A 94 -9.32 49.06 -61.41
N SER A 95 -9.45 48.40 -60.27
CA SER A 95 -9.76 49.07 -59.00
C SER A 95 -8.49 49.64 -58.33
N HIS A 96 -8.66 50.55 -57.38
CA HIS A 96 -7.56 51.22 -56.66
C HIS A 96 -6.65 52.06 -57.56
N GLY A 97 -7.23 52.62 -58.63
CA GLY A 97 -6.54 53.41 -59.63
C GLY A 97 -7.47 54.41 -60.35
N PRO A 98 -6.93 55.21 -61.28
CA PRO A 98 -7.65 56.32 -61.93
C PRO A 98 -8.96 55.93 -62.64
N GLN A 99 -9.09 54.69 -63.13
CA GLN A 99 -10.28 54.22 -63.84
C GLN A 99 -11.56 54.34 -62.99
N VAL A 100 -11.44 54.27 -61.66
CA VAL A 100 -12.58 54.42 -60.74
C VAL A 100 -13.22 55.82 -60.82
N GLU A 101 -12.50 56.84 -61.30
CA GLU A 101 -13.05 58.19 -61.44
C GLU A 101 -14.25 58.23 -62.41
N GLU A 102 -14.28 57.35 -63.42
CA GLU A 102 -15.37 57.26 -64.41
C GLU A 102 -16.74 56.94 -63.79
N ILE A 103 -16.75 56.30 -62.61
CA ILE A 103 -17.96 55.91 -61.87
C ILE A 103 -18.09 56.64 -60.53
N ARG A 104 -17.24 57.64 -60.25
CA ARG A 104 -17.21 58.32 -58.93
C ARG A 104 -18.53 59.00 -58.59
N GLU A 105 -19.08 59.78 -59.52
CA GLU A 105 -20.36 60.49 -59.31
C GLU A 105 -21.50 59.50 -59.07
N GLU A 106 -21.58 58.45 -59.90
CA GLU A 106 -22.58 57.38 -59.76
C GLU A 106 -22.44 56.67 -58.41
N LEU A 107 -21.23 56.36 -57.95
CA LEU A 107 -21.00 55.74 -56.65
C LEU A 107 -21.45 56.64 -55.49
N ASN A 108 -21.19 57.95 -55.56
CA ASN A 108 -21.64 58.90 -54.55
C ASN A 108 -23.18 58.95 -54.47
N GLU A 109 -23.86 58.94 -55.62
CA GLU A 109 -25.33 58.90 -55.66
C GLU A 109 -25.89 57.57 -55.13
N LEU A 110 -25.33 56.44 -55.56
CA LEU A 110 -25.81 55.11 -55.17
C LEU A 110 -25.63 54.84 -53.67
N LEU A 111 -24.51 55.28 -53.11
CA LEU A 111 -24.16 55.09 -51.72
C LEU A 111 -24.64 56.24 -50.82
N ALA A 112 -25.39 57.21 -51.37
CA ALA A 112 -25.98 58.29 -50.60
C ALA A 112 -26.84 57.73 -49.46
N GLY A 113 -26.58 58.20 -48.24
CA GLY A 113 -27.30 57.81 -47.03
C GLY A 113 -26.63 56.71 -46.21
N VAL A 114 -25.55 56.09 -46.69
CA VAL A 114 -24.69 55.25 -45.84
C VAL A 114 -24.04 56.14 -44.78
N ARG A 115 -24.40 55.93 -43.52
CA ARG A 115 -23.88 56.69 -42.39
C ARG A 115 -23.31 55.76 -41.33
N PRO A 116 -22.18 56.13 -40.71
CA PRO A 116 -21.67 55.39 -39.58
C PRO A 116 -22.63 55.48 -38.40
N LEU A 117 -22.85 54.35 -37.74
CA LEU A 117 -23.55 54.24 -36.47
C LEU A 117 -22.66 54.80 -35.35
N ASP A 118 -23.28 55.43 -34.36
CA ASP A 118 -22.58 55.80 -33.12
C ASP A 118 -22.23 54.53 -32.35
N ILE A 119 -20.92 54.29 -32.24
CA ILE A 119 -20.36 53.15 -31.53
C ILE A 119 -19.44 53.58 -30.38
N SER A 120 -19.64 54.79 -29.85
CA SER A 120 -18.83 55.34 -28.75
C SER A 120 -18.80 54.45 -27.49
N GLY A 121 -19.76 53.53 -27.33
CA GLY A 121 -19.78 52.49 -26.28
C GLY A 121 -19.22 51.11 -26.67
N SER A 122 -18.72 50.92 -27.89
CA SER A 122 -18.17 49.64 -28.37
C SER A 122 -16.64 49.60 -28.26
N SER A 123 -16.09 48.44 -27.90
CA SER A 123 -14.64 48.20 -27.87
C SER A 123 -14.02 47.91 -29.24
N THR A 124 -14.83 47.83 -30.31
CA THR A 124 -14.33 47.45 -31.65
C THR A 124 -13.61 48.61 -32.33
N ALA A 125 -12.29 48.50 -32.48
CA ALA A 125 -11.47 49.46 -33.24
C ALA A 125 -11.46 49.14 -34.75
N PHE A 126 -11.31 50.18 -35.59
CA PHE A 126 -11.18 50.03 -37.05
C PHE A 126 -9.84 50.59 -37.54
N TYR A 127 -9.08 49.74 -38.23
CA TYR A 127 -7.82 50.11 -38.89
C TYR A 127 -8.06 50.17 -40.39
N SER A 128 -7.95 51.37 -40.95
CA SER A 128 -8.27 51.62 -42.35
C SER A 128 -7.08 51.28 -43.23
N THR A 129 -7.31 50.43 -44.23
CA THR A 129 -6.33 50.15 -45.29
C THR A 129 -6.24 51.27 -46.33
N VAL A 130 -7.08 52.30 -46.26
CA VAL A 130 -6.93 53.51 -47.10
C VAL A 130 -5.88 54.44 -46.49
N THR A 131 -5.90 54.60 -45.16
CA THR A 131 -4.98 55.49 -44.44
C THR A 131 -3.76 54.79 -43.87
N GLY A 132 -3.82 53.46 -43.70
CA GLY A 132 -2.74 52.63 -43.15
C GLY A 132 -2.69 52.59 -41.63
N GLY A 133 -3.75 53.01 -40.92
CA GLY A 133 -3.74 53.10 -39.45
C GLY A 133 -5.13 53.16 -38.82
N ARG A 134 -5.18 53.32 -37.50
CA ARG A 134 -6.43 53.42 -36.74
C ARG A 134 -7.16 54.72 -37.09
N VAL A 135 -8.46 54.62 -37.37
CA VAL A 135 -9.33 55.78 -37.64
C VAL A 135 -10.57 55.75 -36.74
N ASP A 136 -11.17 56.92 -36.55
CA ASP A 136 -12.47 57.04 -35.89
C ASP A 136 -13.58 56.51 -36.81
N GLY A 137 -14.54 55.76 -36.27
CA GLY A 137 -15.62 55.17 -37.06
C GLY A 137 -16.52 56.18 -37.76
N SER A 138 -16.60 57.42 -37.24
CA SER A 138 -17.39 58.51 -37.84
C SER A 138 -16.96 58.90 -39.25
N VAL A 139 -15.75 58.52 -39.68
CA VAL A 139 -15.26 58.80 -41.05
C VAL A 139 -15.71 57.76 -42.07
N LEU A 140 -16.39 56.67 -41.68
CA LEU A 140 -16.79 55.57 -42.58
C LEU A 140 -18.12 55.85 -43.31
N ASP A 141 -18.22 57.04 -43.89
CA ASP A 141 -19.36 57.53 -44.67
C ASP A 141 -19.25 57.17 -46.17
N THR A 142 -20.23 57.62 -46.97
CA THR A 142 -20.25 57.47 -48.43
C THR A 142 -18.91 57.84 -49.08
N ASP A 143 -18.35 59.00 -48.74
CA ASP A 143 -17.11 59.50 -49.34
C ASP A 143 -15.92 58.58 -49.03
N TYR A 144 -15.87 58.02 -47.81
CA TYR A 144 -14.86 57.02 -47.48
C TYR A 144 -14.98 55.75 -48.33
N TRP A 145 -16.18 55.22 -48.56
CA TRP A 145 -16.35 53.99 -49.34
C TRP A 145 -16.03 54.20 -50.83
N VAL A 146 -16.25 55.41 -51.36
CA VAL A 146 -15.80 55.78 -52.71
C VAL A 146 -14.27 55.89 -52.76
N ARG A 147 -13.65 56.56 -51.77
CA ARG A 147 -12.18 56.59 -51.64
C ARG A 147 -11.58 55.20 -51.48
N ASN A 148 -12.23 54.30 -50.74
CA ASN A 148 -11.77 52.92 -50.56
C ASN A 148 -11.63 52.16 -51.87
N LEU A 149 -12.53 52.36 -52.83
CA LEU A 149 -12.42 51.74 -54.16
C LEU A 149 -11.37 52.44 -55.03
N ARG A 150 -11.15 53.74 -54.86
CA ARG A 150 -10.26 54.56 -55.69
C ARG A 150 -8.80 54.51 -55.25
N GLU A 151 -8.54 54.58 -53.95
CA GLU A 151 -7.21 54.72 -53.37
C GLU A 151 -6.51 53.36 -53.21
N ARG A 152 -5.18 53.39 -53.12
CA ARG A 152 -4.33 52.21 -52.88
C ARG A 152 -4.70 51.54 -51.55
N VAL A 153 -4.74 50.21 -51.55
CA VAL A 153 -4.88 49.40 -50.33
C VAL A 153 -3.52 49.26 -49.63
N ARG A 154 -3.36 49.94 -48.52
CA ARG A 154 -2.20 49.91 -47.60
C ARG A 154 -2.38 48.84 -46.54
N PHE A 155 -2.50 47.58 -46.96
CA PHE A 155 -2.80 46.46 -46.05
C PHE A 155 -1.65 46.18 -45.09
N THR A 156 -0.41 46.07 -45.58
CA THR A 156 0.78 45.87 -44.75
C THR A 156 0.95 46.95 -43.67
N ASP A 157 0.68 48.22 -44.00
CA ASP A 157 0.76 49.32 -43.04
C ASP A 157 -0.27 49.16 -41.91
N ALA A 158 -1.52 48.81 -42.26
CA ALA A 158 -2.57 48.57 -41.29
C ALA A 158 -2.25 47.37 -40.37
N VAL A 159 -1.66 46.30 -40.91
CA VAL A 159 -1.20 45.14 -40.13
C VAL A 159 -0.07 45.52 -39.19
N ARG A 160 0.94 46.27 -39.65
CA ARG A 160 2.03 46.76 -38.78
C ARG A 160 1.49 47.63 -37.64
N ALA A 161 0.50 48.48 -37.92
CA ALA A 161 -0.17 49.27 -36.89
C ALA A 161 -0.96 48.41 -35.88
N LEU A 162 -1.58 47.30 -36.32
CA LEU A 162 -2.24 46.34 -35.44
C LEU A 162 -1.23 45.59 -34.55
N LEU A 163 -0.10 45.16 -35.10
CA LEU A 163 0.97 44.49 -34.35
C LEU A 163 1.55 45.43 -33.27
N ALA A 164 1.81 46.69 -33.65
CA ALA A 164 2.30 47.73 -32.73
C ALA A 164 1.31 48.03 -31.59
N ALA A 165 0.00 47.87 -31.85
CA ALA A 165 -1.04 48.02 -30.85
C ALA A 165 -1.22 46.78 -29.94
N GLY A 166 -0.42 45.72 -30.13
CA GLY A 166 -0.43 44.53 -29.28
C GLY A 166 -1.33 43.39 -29.77
N HIS A 167 -1.94 43.48 -30.95
CA HIS A 167 -2.75 42.40 -31.50
C HIS A 167 -1.87 41.24 -32.00
N ARG A 168 -2.28 40.00 -31.72
CA ARG A 168 -1.49 38.78 -32.01
C ARG A 168 -2.26 37.68 -32.74
N VAL A 169 -3.58 37.80 -32.86
CA VAL A 169 -4.43 36.84 -33.58
C VAL A 169 -5.19 37.58 -34.68
N PHE A 170 -5.06 37.10 -35.91
CA PHE A 170 -5.62 37.69 -37.11
C PHE A 170 -6.57 36.69 -37.78
N ILE A 171 -7.87 36.96 -37.74
CA ILE A 171 -8.87 36.12 -38.39
C ILE A 171 -9.11 36.65 -39.81
N GLU A 172 -8.72 35.88 -40.83
CA GLU A 172 -8.94 36.22 -42.24
C GLU A 172 -10.35 35.78 -42.66
N ALA A 173 -11.31 36.71 -42.51
CA ALA A 173 -12.70 36.54 -42.95
C ALA A 173 -12.82 36.59 -44.48
N SER A 174 -12.60 35.45 -45.14
CA SER A 174 -12.61 35.31 -46.59
C SER A 174 -13.26 33.98 -47.04
N THR A 175 -13.60 33.89 -48.33
CA THR A 175 -14.06 32.65 -48.98
C THR A 175 -12.91 31.68 -49.32
N HIS A 176 -11.67 32.19 -49.29
CA HIS A 176 -10.43 31.43 -49.41
C HIS A 176 -9.26 32.29 -48.93
N PRO A 177 -8.32 31.78 -48.12
CA PRO A 177 -7.17 32.54 -47.67
C PRO A 177 -6.29 32.97 -48.84
N VAL A 178 -6.13 34.28 -48.99
CA VAL A 178 -5.22 34.89 -49.95
C VAL A 178 -4.25 35.86 -49.29
N LEU A 179 -4.52 36.28 -48.05
CA LEU A 179 -3.69 37.24 -47.29
C LEU A 179 -2.81 36.57 -46.23
N THR A 180 -3.06 35.29 -45.93
CA THR A 180 -2.34 34.55 -44.88
C THR A 180 -0.81 34.62 -45.02
N VAL A 181 -0.27 34.41 -46.23
CA VAL A 181 1.18 34.46 -46.47
C VAL A 181 1.73 35.87 -46.24
N GLY A 182 1.05 36.90 -46.76
CA GLY A 182 1.47 38.29 -46.59
C GLY A 182 1.42 38.75 -45.12
N LEU A 183 0.43 38.27 -44.36
CA LEU A 183 0.36 38.46 -42.91
C LEU A 183 1.56 37.82 -42.20
N GLN A 184 1.85 36.53 -42.48
CA GLN A 184 2.96 35.79 -41.87
C GLN A 184 4.31 36.46 -42.12
N GLU A 185 4.59 36.83 -43.38
CA GLU A 185 5.82 37.56 -43.74
C GLU A 185 5.92 38.91 -43.01
N THR A 186 4.80 39.62 -42.86
CA THR A 186 4.76 40.89 -42.10
C THR A 186 5.07 40.67 -40.62
N PHE A 187 4.62 39.55 -40.04
CA PHE A 187 4.90 39.19 -38.65
C PHE A 187 6.39 38.88 -38.45
N GLU A 188 6.97 38.09 -39.37
CA GLU A 188 8.38 37.75 -39.38
C GLU A 188 9.27 38.98 -39.51
N GLU A 189 8.98 39.88 -40.46
CA GLU A 189 9.74 41.12 -40.64
C GLU A 189 9.65 42.05 -39.40
N ALA A 190 8.49 42.06 -38.73
CA ALA A 190 8.30 42.81 -37.50
C ALA A 190 8.93 42.14 -36.25
N GLY A 191 9.39 40.89 -36.36
CA GLY A 191 9.89 40.11 -35.22
C GLY A 191 8.82 39.84 -34.15
N VAL A 192 7.56 39.71 -34.55
CA VAL A 192 6.42 39.49 -33.64
C VAL A 192 5.78 38.15 -33.91
N GLU A 193 5.67 37.30 -32.89
CA GLU A 193 4.91 36.05 -32.99
C GLU A 193 3.40 36.35 -33.01
N ALA A 194 2.74 35.99 -34.10
CA ALA A 194 1.30 36.17 -34.28
C ALA A 194 0.73 35.03 -35.15
N VAL A 195 -0.57 34.76 -34.99
CA VAL A 195 -1.28 33.66 -35.67
C VAL A 195 -2.30 34.23 -36.65
N THR A 196 -2.34 33.66 -37.85
CA THR A 196 -3.41 33.91 -38.83
C THR A 196 -4.33 32.70 -38.92
N VAL A 197 -5.64 32.93 -38.81
CA VAL A 197 -6.67 31.91 -38.88
C VAL A 197 -7.61 32.19 -40.06
N PRO A 198 -7.63 31.35 -41.11
CA PRO A 198 -8.51 31.56 -42.25
C PRO A 198 -9.93 31.04 -41.94
N THR A 199 -10.98 31.77 -42.32
CA THR A 199 -12.35 31.33 -42.01
C THR A 199 -12.89 30.24 -42.93
N LEU A 200 -12.62 30.31 -44.24
CA LEU A 200 -13.09 29.34 -45.23
C LEU A 200 -11.98 29.04 -46.24
N ARG A 201 -12.07 27.88 -46.91
CA ARG A 201 -11.16 27.48 -47.99
C ARG A 201 -11.98 27.15 -49.24
N ARG A 202 -11.38 27.36 -50.42
CA ARG A 202 -11.97 26.98 -51.71
C ARG A 202 -12.37 25.51 -51.66
N ASP A 203 -13.56 25.20 -52.17
CA ASP A 203 -14.16 23.87 -52.20
C ASP A 203 -14.48 23.25 -50.83
N HIS A 204 -14.30 24.00 -49.73
CA HIS A 204 -14.49 23.56 -48.35
C HIS A 204 -15.26 24.59 -47.50
N GLY A 205 -16.31 25.21 -48.08
CA GLY A 205 -17.06 26.32 -47.48
C GLY A 205 -18.16 25.95 -46.46
N GLY A 206 -18.00 24.86 -45.70
CA GLY A 206 -19.03 24.33 -44.80
C GLY A 206 -18.84 24.64 -43.31
N ARG A 207 -19.86 24.33 -42.50
CA ARG A 207 -19.81 24.47 -41.03
C ARG A 207 -18.60 23.77 -40.40
N ALA A 208 -18.19 22.62 -40.96
CA ALA A 208 -17.02 21.87 -40.48
C ALA A 208 -15.72 22.67 -40.62
N GLN A 209 -15.50 23.34 -41.75
CA GLN A 209 -14.34 24.21 -41.95
C GLN A 209 -14.37 25.40 -40.99
N LEU A 210 -15.53 26.02 -40.80
CA LEU A 210 -15.66 27.14 -39.86
C LEU A 210 -15.39 26.70 -38.40
N LEU A 211 -15.87 25.52 -37.99
CA LEU A 211 -15.57 24.95 -36.67
C LEU A 211 -14.08 24.60 -36.52
N HIS A 212 -13.44 24.14 -37.59
CA HIS A 212 -11.99 23.90 -37.60
C HIS A 212 -11.22 25.21 -37.38
N SER A 213 -11.57 26.27 -38.12
CA SER A 213 -10.99 27.60 -37.92
C SER A 213 -11.26 28.15 -36.51
N LEU A 214 -12.45 27.90 -35.94
CA LEU A 214 -12.75 28.27 -34.55
C LEU A 214 -11.87 27.51 -33.55
N ALA A 215 -11.60 26.22 -33.80
CA ALA A 215 -10.68 25.42 -33.00
C ALA A 215 -9.23 25.92 -33.14
N GLU A 216 -8.77 26.27 -34.35
CA GLU A 216 -7.46 26.89 -34.57
C GLU A 216 -7.33 28.18 -33.73
N ALA A 217 -8.34 29.06 -33.76
CA ALA A 217 -8.37 30.28 -32.94
C ALA A 217 -8.32 29.98 -31.43
N PHE A 218 -9.09 28.99 -30.96
CA PHE A 218 -9.08 28.56 -29.56
C PHE A 218 -7.68 28.05 -29.13
N THR A 219 -7.04 27.23 -29.95
CA THR A 219 -5.67 26.74 -29.68
C THR A 219 -4.61 27.85 -29.73
N ALA A 220 -4.90 28.94 -30.44
CA ALA A 220 -4.09 30.14 -30.45
C ALA A 220 -4.35 31.08 -29.24
N GLY A 221 -5.20 30.67 -28.29
CA GLY A 221 -5.48 31.39 -27.05
C GLY A 221 -6.65 32.37 -27.13
N VAL A 222 -7.47 32.33 -28.19
CA VAL A 222 -8.71 33.11 -28.24
C VAL A 222 -9.75 32.48 -27.31
N ASP A 223 -10.35 33.30 -26.44
CA ASP A 223 -11.47 32.88 -25.62
C ASP A 223 -12.72 32.67 -26.51
N VAL A 224 -13.15 31.41 -26.61
CA VAL A 224 -14.29 30.99 -27.44
C VAL A 224 -15.44 30.61 -26.54
N ASP A 225 -16.57 31.29 -26.69
CA ASP A 225 -17.81 30.91 -26.05
C ASP A 225 -18.44 29.69 -26.77
N TRP A 226 -18.05 28.50 -26.32
CA TRP A 226 -18.54 27.23 -26.83
C TRP A 226 -20.05 27.02 -26.60
N THR A 227 -20.69 27.77 -25.71
CA THR A 227 -22.13 27.63 -25.46
C THR A 227 -22.96 28.02 -26.69
N THR A 228 -22.46 28.93 -27.52
CA THR A 228 -23.08 29.31 -28.80
C THR A 228 -23.13 28.18 -29.83
N VAL A 229 -22.23 27.20 -29.73
CA VAL A 229 -22.17 26.02 -30.61
C VAL A 229 -23.16 24.93 -30.15
N TYR A 230 -23.47 24.90 -28.85
CA TYR A 230 -24.33 23.91 -28.22
C TYR A 230 -25.54 24.55 -27.51
N PRO A 231 -26.56 25.04 -28.24
CA PRO A 231 -27.68 25.78 -27.67
C PRO A 231 -28.71 24.91 -26.91
N GLY A 232 -28.35 23.70 -26.48
CA GLY A 232 -29.25 22.77 -25.78
C GLY A 232 -29.67 23.27 -24.40
N ASN A 233 -30.90 22.95 -23.97
CA ASN A 233 -31.38 23.18 -22.61
C ASN A 233 -31.86 21.83 -22.00
N PRO A 234 -31.20 21.30 -20.94
CA PRO A 234 -30.07 21.90 -20.22
C PRO A 234 -28.81 21.98 -21.06
N ALA A 235 -27.92 22.92 -20.71
CA ALA A 235 -26.62 23.06 -21.33
C ALA A 235 -25.85 21.72 -21.25
N PRO A 236 -25.08 21.34 -22.28
CA PRO A 236 -24.29 20.12 -22.24
C PRO A 236 -23.33 20.15 -21.05
N ARG A 237 -23.30 19.05 -20.30
CA ARG A 237 -22.35 18.88 -19.21
C ARG A 237 -20.93 18.81 -19.78
N VAL A 238 -20.05 19.71 -19.33
CA VAL A 238 -18.61 19.59 -19.58
C VAL A 238 -18.10 18.40 -18.78
N VAL A 239 -17.49 17.43 -19.46
CA VAL A 239 -16.87 16.26 -18.83
C VAL A 239 -15.36 16.46 -18.89
N ALA A 240 -14.70 16.40 -17.74
CA ALA A 240 -13.25 16.36 -17.69
C ALA A 240 -12.77 15.06 -18.34
N LEU A 241 -12.08 15.17 -19.47
CA LEU A 241 -11.35 14.04 -20.04
C LEU A 241 -10.09 13.79 -19.19
N PRO A 242 -9.59 12.54 -19.13
CA PRO A 242 -8.26 12.27 -18.60
C PRO A 242 -7.25 13.21 -19.27
N THR A 243 -6.38 13.83 -18.48
CA THR A 243 -5.38 14.79 -18.98
C THR A 243 -4.37 14.13 -19.93
N TYR A 244 -3.45 14.94 -20.47
CA TYR A 244 -2.33 14.56 -21.36
C TYR A 244 -1.90 13.09 -21.25
N ALA A 245 -1.86 12.38 -22.39
CA ALA A 245 -1.22 11.08 -22.47
C ALA A 245 0.29 11.27 -22.29
N PHE A 246 0.74 11.30 -21.03
CA PHE A 246 2.15 11.35 -20.70
C PHE A 246 2.86 10.25 -21.49
N GLN A 247 3.83 10.62 -22.34
CA GLN A 247 4.91 9.72 -22.67
C GLN A 247 5.58 9.44 -21.33
N ARG A 248 5.30 8.26 -20.75
CA ARG A 248 5.72 7.87 -19.39
C ARG A 248 7.24 7.61 -19.32
N GLU A 249 8.02 8.41 -20.02
CA GLU A 249 9.46 8.50 -19.83
C GLU A 249 9.71 9.30 -18.55
N ARG A 250 10.36 8.64 -17.59
CA ARG A 250 10.71 9.25 -16.31
C ARG A 250 11.92 10.15 -16.52
N PHE A 251 11.70 11.47 -16.55
CA PHE A 251 12.77 12.48 -16.48
C PHE A 251 12.87 13.03 -15.05
N TRP A 252 13.17 12.15 -14.09
CA TRP A 252 13.68 12.60 -12.81
C TRP A 252 15.17 12.89 -12.97
N LEU A 253 15.73 13.79 -12.16
CA LEU A 253 17.16 13.71 -11.90
C LEU A 253 17.37 12.33 -11.28
N ASP A 254 17.85 11.38 -12.07
CA ASP A 254 18.35 10.11 -11.57
C ASP A 254 19.53 10.47 -10.69
N GLY A 255 19.23 10.67 -9.41
CA GLY A 255 20.21 10.80 -8.36
C GLY A 255 20.95 9.48 -8.30
N HIS A 256 21.98 9.35 -9.12
CA HIS A 256 23.05 8.41 -8.93
C HIS A 256 23.63 8.72 -7.54
N GLY A 257 23.20 7.97 -6.51
CA GLY A 257 23.88 7.84 -5.21
C GLY A 257 24.32 9.13 -4.50
N GLY A 258 23.74 10.29 -4.80
CA GLY A 258 24.21 11.58 -4.29
C GLY A 258 23.47 11.97 -3.01
N ARG A 259 24.15 11.77 -1.86
CA ARG A 259 23.86 12.30 -0.51
C ARG A 259 22.65 13.24 -0.44
N VAL A 260 21.52 12.72 0.02
CA VAL A 260 20.33 13.51 0.38
C VAL A 260 20.66 14.31 1.65
N GLY A 261 21.19 15.53 1.47
CA GLY A 261 21.67 16.37 2.58
C GLY A 261 22.93 15.81 3.24
N ASP A 262 23.83 16.66 3.71
CA ASP A 262 24.89 16.17 4.58
C ASP A 262 24.25 15.81 5.93
N PRO A 263 24.37 14.58 6.46
CA PRO A 263 23.83 14.25 7.78
C PRO A 263 24.27 15.23 8.88
N ALA A 264 25.42 15.90 8.66
CA ALA A 264 25.92 16.98 9.50
C ALA A 264 24.94 18.15 9.66
N ASP A 265 24.12 18.46 8.64
CA ASP A 265 23.10 19.52 8.70
C ASP A 265 21.98 19.18 9.70
N LEU A 266 21.79 17.88 10.01
CA LEU A 266 20.87 17.36 11.03
C LEU A 266 21.58 17.05 12.36
N GLY A 267 22.86 17.40 12.49
CA GLY A 267 23.69 17.08 13.66
C GLY A 267 24.09 15.61 13.77
N LEU A 268 23.98 14.84 12.68
CA LEU A 268 24.34 13.42 12.61
C LEU A 268 25.70 13.24 11.94
N VAL A 269 26.37 12.11 12.20
CA VAL A 269 27.63 11.77 11.53
C VAL A 269 27.33 10.96 10.28
N SER A 270 27.98 11.30 9.16
CA SER A 270 27.90 10.49 7.94
C SER A 270 28.57 9.14 8.17
N ALA A 271 27.81 8.05 8.04
CA ALA A 271 28.34 6.70 8.17
C ALA A 271 29.16 6.24 6.94
N GLY A 272 29.24 7.04 5.86
CA GLY A 272 30.11 6.74 4.71
C GLY A 272 29.74 5.43 3.98
N HIS A 273 28.52 4.93 4.20
CA HIS A 273 28.03 3.65 3.70
C HIS A 273 26.86 3.89 2.73
N PRO A 274 26.79 3.20 1.57
CA PRO A 274 25.79 3.49 0.54
C PRO A 274 24.33 3.29 0.99
N LEU A 275 24.08 2.35 1.91
CA LEU A 275 22.72 2.06 2.42
C LEU A 275 22.46 2.65 3.80
N LEU A 276 23.50 3.02 4.55
CA LEU A 276 23.42 3.53 5.93
C LEU A 276 23.98 4.94 5.93
N GLY A 277 23.09 5.92 5.77
CA GLY A 277 23.48 7.31 5.54
C GLY A 277 24.04 8.01 6.78
N ALA A 278 23.62 7.59 7.98
CA ALA A 278 23.99 8.26 9.23
C ALA A 278 24.31 7.29 10.36
N ALA A 279 25.22 7.70 11.23
CA ALA A 279 25.53 7.07 12.51
C ALA A 279 25.30 8.07 13.66
N VAL A 280 24.82 7.55 14.79
CA VAL A 280 24.52 8.31 16.00
C VAL A 280 25.08 7.56 17.21
N GLU A 281 25.99 8.20 17.94
CA GLU A 281 26.35 7.77 19.28
C GLU A 281 25.29 8.26 20.27
N LEU A 282 24.77 7.37 21.10
CA LEU A 282 23.80 7.74 22.13
C LEU A 282 24.48 8.55 23.23
N ALA A 283 23.85 9.64 23.66
CA ALA A 283 24.46 10.61 24.59
C ALA A 283 24.81 10.04 25.98
N ASP A 284 24.24 8.89 26.35
CA ASP A 284 24.59 8.16 27.58
C ASP A 284 25.82 7.26 27.42
N GLY A 285 26.40 7.19 26.22
CA GLY A 285 27.56 6.38 25.87
C GLY A 285 27.26 4.88 25.78
N ARG A 286 25.99 4.47 25.88
CA ARG A 286 25.59 3.06 26.01
C ARG A 286 25.23 2.39 24.70
N GLY A 287 25.37 3.08 23.56
CA GLY A 287 25.11 2.45 22.27
C GLY A 287 25.34 3.35 21.07
N HIS A 288 25.34 2.73 19.90
CA HIS A 288 25.44 3.38 18.60
C HIS A 288 24.27 2.94 17.73
N VAL A 289 23.76 3.84 16.90
CA VAL A 289 22.70 3.56 15.94
C VAL A 289 23.15 3.99 14.55
N LEU A 290 23.24 3.05 13.62
CA LEU A 290 23.37 3.35 12.20
C LEU A 290 21.99 3.27 11.56
N THR A 291 21.67 4.21 10.66
CA THR A 291 20.35 4.26 10.02
C THR A 291 20.42 4.64 8.56
N GLY A 292 19.46 4.13 7.80
CA GLY A 292 19.34 4.38 6.39
C GLY A 292 17.93 4.14 5.85
N ARG A 293 17.75 4.41 4.56
CA ARG A 293 16.51 4.14 3.83
C ARG A 293 16.82 3.30 2.61
N ILE A 294 16.14 2.17 2.49
CA ILE A 294 16.26 1.25 1.36
C ILE A 294 14.95 1.20 0.57
N SER A 295 15.02 0.96 -0.73
CA SER A 295 13.88 0.86 -1.64
C SER A 295 14.37 0.24 -2.94
N ALA A 296 13.55 -0.61 -3.55
CA ALA A 296 13.83 -1.18 -4.86
C ALA A 296 13.97 -0.09 -5.95
N ARG A 297 13.46 1.12 -5.70
CA ARG A 297 13.55 2.24 -6.64
C ARG A 297 14.89 2.98 -6.60
N THR A 298 15.50 3.10 -5.43
CA THR A 298 16.77 3.83 -5.25
C THR A 298 17.97 2.89 -5.25
N HIS A 299 17.75 1.64 -4.87
CA HIS A 299 18.76 0.58 -4.83
C HIS A 299 18.22 -0.59 -5.66
N THR A 300 18.26 -0.42 -6.99
CA THR A 300 17.64 -1.34 -7.96
C THR A 300 18.11 -2.77 -7.79
N TRP A 301 19.39 -2.96 -7.49
CA TRP A 301 19.97 -4.28 -7.26
C TRP A 301 19.30 -5.02 -6.10
N LEU A 302 18.85 -4.36 -5.02
CA LEU A 302 18.11 -5.02 -3.94
C LEU A 302 16.76 -5.59 -4.42
N GLY A 303 16.18 -5.00 -5.47
CA GLY A 303 14.94 -5.49 -6.10
C GLY A 303 15.11 -6.77 -6.91
N GLU A 304 16.35 -7.20 -7.14
CA GLU A 304 16.69 -8.36 -7.99
C GLU A 304 17.02 -9.62 -7.18
N HIS A 305 16.98 -9.56 -5.84
CA HIS A 305 17.10 -10.74 -4.99
C HIS A 305 15.70 -11.33 -4.73
N VAL A 306 15.22 -12.14 -5.66
CA VAL A 306 13.89 -12.75 -5.57
C VAL A 306 14.02 -14.22 -5.15
N VAL A 307 13.40 -14.57 -4.04
CA VAL A 307 13.31 -15.95 -3.54
C VAL A 307 11.86 -16.27 -3.24
N ALA A 308 11.34 -17.39 -3.76
CA ALA A 308 9.94 -17.80 -3.64
C ALA A 308 8.94 -16.69 -4.04
N ASP A 309 9.24 -15.97 -5.14
CA ASP A 309 8.50 -14.81 -5.67
C ASP A 309 8.47 -13.57 -4.76
N ALA A 310 9.24 -13.56 -3.67
CA ALA A 310 9.39 -12.43 -2.77
C ALA A 310 10.73 -11.71 -2.98
N VAL A 311 10.69 -10.37 -3.00
CA VAL A 311 11.91 -9.55 -2.99
C VAL A 311 12.47 -9.49 -1.57
N LEU A 312 13.52 -10.25 -1.31
CA LEU A 312 14.16 -10.32 0.00
C LEU A 312 15.43 -9.48 0.01
N VAL A 313 15.71 -8.78 1.12
CA VAL A 313 17.06 -8.27 1.33
C VAL A 313 17.94 -9.46 1.71
N PRO A 314 19.04 -9.72 0.98
CA PRO A 314 19.86 -10.92 1.19
C PRO A 314 20.47 -10.92 2.60
N GLY A 315 20.60 -12.12 3.19
CA GLY A 315 21.29 -12.27 4.48
C GLY A 315 22.72 -11.72 4.46
N ALA A 316 23.39 -11.78 3.31
CA ALA A 316 24.68 -11.16 3.07
C ALA A 316 24.67 -9.63 3.26
N ALA A 317 23.59 -8.93 2.94
CA ALA A 317 23.46 -7.49 3.21
C ALA A 317 23.32 -7.19 4.71
N LEU A 318 22.61 -8.04 5.46
CA LEU A 318 22.50 -7.88 6.91
C LEU A 318 23.86 -8.11 7.59
N ALA A 319 24.61 -9.13 7.17
CA ALA A 319 25.97 -9.37 7.64
C ALA A 319 26.90 -8.20 7.34
N GLU A 320 26.81 -7.62 6.14
CA GLU A 320 27.61 -6.46 5.72
C GLU A 320 27.27 -5.20 6.54
N TRP A 321 25.98 -4.93 6.81
CA TRP A 321 25.57 -3.82 7.67
C TRP A 321 26.10 -3.96 9.10
N VAL A 322 26.10 -5.19 9.62
CA VAL A 322 26.63 -5.49 10.95
C VAL A 322 28.16 -5.33 10.97
N LEU A 323 28.88 -5.73 9.92
CA LEU A 323 30.32 -5.45 9.78
C LEU A 323 30.61 -3.95 9.74
N ARG A 324 29.81 -3.16 9.00
CA ARG A 324 29.94 -1.70 9.01
C ARG A 324 29.67 -1.11 10.41
N ALA A 325 28.68 -1.63 11.13
CA ALA A 325 28.41 -1.21 12.50
C ALA A 325 29.54 -1.62 13.46
N ALA A 326 30.19 -2.76 13.23
CA ALA A 326 31.36 -3.20 13.98
C ALA A 326 32.54 -2.23 13.81
N ASP A 327 32.84 -1.81 12.58
CA ASP A 327 33.87 -0.83 12.29
C ASP A 327 33.59 0.52 12.97
N GLU A 328 32.32 0.98 13.01
CA GLU A 328 31.92 2.22 13.68
C GLU A 328 32.28 2.25 15.16
N VAL A 329 32.19 1.09 15.84
CA VAL A 329 32.45 0.96 17.29
C VAL A 329 33.84 0.39 17.60
N GLY A 330 34.70 0.21 16.58
CA GLY A 330 36.05 -0.34 16.73
C GLY A 330 36.09 -1.84 17.09
N CYS A 331 35.10 -2.61 16.68
CA CYS A 331 35.06 -4.07 16.77
C CYS A 331 35.72 -4.70 15.52
N GLY A 332 36.34 -5.88 15.69
CA GLY A 332 37.12 -6.55 14.63
C GLY A 332 36.34 -7.53 13.76
N GLY A 333 35.09 -7.83 14.12
CA GLY A 333 34.25 -8.77 13.39
C GLY A 333 32.95 -9.09 14.12
N VAL A 334 32.33 -10.20 13.72
CA VAL A 334 31.06 -10.70 14.25
C VAL A 334 31.28 -12.11 14.79
N ASP A 335 31.06 -12.32 16.08
CA ASP A 335 31.12 -13.66 16.69
C ASP A 335 29.94 -14.50 16.22
N GLU A 336 28.74 -13.92 16.25
CA GLU A 336 27.48 -14.57 15.85
C GLU A 336 26.48 -13.52 15.34
N LEU A 337 25.73 -13.86 14.30
CA LEU A 337 24.57 -13.11 13.80
C LEU A 337 23.48 -14.10 13.39
N ALA A 338 22.42 -14.15 14.18
CA ALA A 338 21.22 -14.94 13.92
C ALA A 338 20.18 -14.10 13.15
N LEU A 339 19.62 -14.66 12.09
CA LEU A 339 18.58 -14.06 11.26
C LEU A 339 17.23 -14.68 11.65
N HIS A 340 16.34 -13.89 12.24
CA HIS A 340 15.04 -14.36 12.76
C HIS A 340 13.94 -14.30 11.72
N LEU A 341 13.86 -13.18 10.98
CA LEU A 341 12.79 -12.88 10.05
C LEU A 341 13.39 -12.33 8.74
N PRO A 342 13.01 -12.89 7.58
CA PRO A 342 13.38 -12.32 6.29
C PRO A 342 12.97 -10.85 6.21
N LEU A 343 13.87 -9.99 5.74
CA LEU A 343 13.58 -8.58 5.53
C LEU A 343 13.05 -8.41 4.10
N VAL A 344 11.74 -8.23 3.96
CA VAL A 344 11.06 -8.13 2.66
C VAL A 344 11.07 -6.68 2.18
N LEU A 345 11.53 -6.45 0.95
CA LEU A 345 11.46 -5.13 0.35
C LEU A 345 10.10 -4.93 -0.34
N PRO A 346 9.32 -3.89 0.03
CA PRO A 346 8.00 -3.71 -0.55
C PRO A 346 8.08 -3.28 -2.02
N GLU A 347 7.12 -3.74 -2.84
CA GLU A 347 7.00 -3.38 -4.27
C GLU A 347 6.93 -1.86 -4.49
N SER A 348 6.32 -1.14 -3.54
CA SER A 348 6.22 0.32 -3.57
C SER A 348 6.59 0.93 -2.22
N GLY A 349 7.24 2.10 -2.26
CA GLY A 349 7.77 2.76 -1.07
C GLY A 349 9.19 2.32 -0.74
N GLY A 350 9.55 2.37 0.54
CA GLY A 350 10.86 1.94 1.02
C GLY A 350 10.81 1.64 2.51
N LEU A 351 11.88 1.09 3.05
CA LEU A 351 12.03 0.80 4.47
C LEU A 351 13.05 1.73 5.09
N ARG A 352 12.79 2.14 6.33
CA ARG A 352 13.82 2.68 7.21
C ARG A 352 14.46 1.52 7.94
N VAL A 353 15.78 1.48 7.96
CA VAL A 353 16.56 0.46 8.66
C VAL A 353 17.36 1.08 9.81
N GLN A 354 17.52 0.33 10.89
CA GLN A 354 18.35 0.71 12.03
C GLN A 354 19.19 -0.47 12.49
N ILE A 355 20.48 -0.24 12.67
CA ILE A 355 21.40 -1.19 13.27
C ILE A 355 21.79 -0.60 14.63
N VAL A 356 21.39 -1.28 15.69
CA VAL A 356 21.57 -0.83 17.07
C VAL A 356 22.66 -1.66 17.70
N VAL A 357 23.75 -1.01 18.09
CA VAL A 357 24.87 -1.61 18.82
C VAL A 357 24.80 -1.20 20.28
N GLY A 358 24.85 -2.16 21.18
CA GLY A 358 24.81 -1.93 22.63
C GLY A 358 26.14 -1.50 23.24
N GLU A 359 26.12 -1.37 24.56
CA GLU A 359 27.29 -1.07 25.38
C GLU A 359 28.32 -2.21 25.29
N ALA A 360 29.61 -1.87 25.41
CA ALA A 360 30.66 -2.87 25.49
C ALA A 360 30.56 -3.64 26.81
N THR A 361 30.61 -4.96 26.73
CA THR A 361 30.85 -5.80 27.90
C THR A 361 32.29 -5.67 28.39
N GLN A 362 32.60 -6.21 29.57
CA GLN A 362 33.96 -6.18 30.13
C GLN A 362 35.01 -6.83 29.20
N ASP A 363 34.59 -7.79 28.38
CA ASP A 363 35.44 -8.48 27.42
C ASP A 363 35.54 -7.76 26.06
N GLY A 364 34.94 -6.56 25.93
CA GLY A 364 34.96 -5.76 24.71
C GLY A 364 33.98 -6.19 23.62
N ARG A 365 33.12 -7.17 23.90
CA ARG A 365 32.04 -7.59 23.00
C ARG A 365 30.85 -6.64 23.07
N ARG A 366 30.06 -6.55 22.01
CA ARG A 366 28.85 -5.71 21.96
C ARG A 366 27.69 -6.47 21.34
N GLU A 367 26.50 -6.36 21.90
CA GLU A 367 25.28 -6.84 21.24
C GLU A 367 24.96 -5.96 20.03
N VAL A 368 24.43 -6.54 18.97
CA VAL A 368 23.95 -5.83 17.78
C VAL A 368 22.59 -6.36 17.35
N ARG A 369 21.71 -5.47 16.88
CA ARG A 369 20.37 -5.82 16.37
C ARG A 369 20.04 -5.04 15.11
N VAL A 370 19.36 -5.66 14.16
CA VAL A 370 18.95 -5.07 12.89
C VAL A 370 17.43 -4.94 12.86
N TYR A 371 16.93 -3.72 12.68
CA TYR A 371 15.51 -3.39 12.64
C TYR A 371 15.10 -2.77 11.32
N SER A 372 13.84 -2.98 10.94
CA SER A 372 13.22 -2.23 9.85
C SER A 372 11.81 -1.76 10.20
N ARG A 373 11.33 -0.75 9.47
CA ARG A 373 9.93 -0.35 9.42
C ARG A 373 9.61 0.32 8.08
N PRO A 374 8.34 0.35 7.64
CA PRO A 374 7.93 1.14 6.49
C PRO A 374 8.34 2.61 6.59
N ALA A 375 8.88 3.17 5.51
CA ALA A 375 9.10 4.60 5.39
C ALA A 375 7.74 5.26 5.09
N ALA A 376 6.97 5.57 6.13
CA ALA A 376 5.64 6.17 6.03
C ALA A 376 5.56 7.34 5.04
N GLY A 377 4.45 7.42 4.29
CA GLY A 377 3.97 8.68 3.72
C GLY A 377 3.51 9.62 4.83
N GLU A 378 3.48 10.93 4.58
CA GLU A 378 3.01 11.93 5.56
C GLU A 378 1.66 11.51 6.16
N GLY A 379 1.64 11.09 7.43
CA GLY A 379 0.41 10.78 8.17
C GLY A 379 0.38 9.47 8.96
N ASP A 380 1.23 8.48 8.69
CA ASP A 380 1.13 7.16 9.33
C ASP A 380 2.29 6.88 10.30
N SER A 381 2.04 7.05 11.60
CA SER A 381 3.02 6.82 12.68
C SER A 381 2.76 5.53 13.47
N GLY A 382 1.86 4.67 12.98
CA GLY A 382 1.34 3.52 13.74
C GLY A 382 2.14 2.22 13.64
N THR A 383 3.07 2.06 12.70
CA THR A 383 3.80 0.79 12.53
C THR A 383 5.04 0.69 13.43
N GLY A 384 5.09 -0.36 14.26
CA GLY A 384 6.23 -0.68 15.12
C GLY A 384 7.48 -1.12 14.33
N TRP A 385 8.65 -1.08 14.98
CA TRP A 385 9.89 -1.63 14.43
C TRP A 385 9.89 -3.16 14.52
N VAL A 386 10.34 -3.83 13.46
CA VAL A 386 10.51 -5.28 13.40
C VAL A 386 11.98 -5.63 13.50
N CYS A 387 12.35 -6.55 14.39
CA CYS A 387 13.72 -7.06 14.51
C CYS A 387 13.92 -8.21 13.51
N HIS A 388 14.92 -8.09 12.64
CA HIS A 388 15.23 -9.09 11.62
C HIS A 388 16.43 -9.96 11.99
N ALA A 389 17.39 -9.42 12.75
CA ALA A 389 18.58 -10.14 13.15
C ALA A 389 19.13 -9.63 14.48
N GLU A 390 19.76 -10.52 15.25
CA GLU A 390 20.48 -10.21 16.47
C GLU A 390 21.82 -10.94 16.51
N GLY A 391 22.81 -10.35 17.19
CA GLY A 391 24.15 -10.91 17.19
C GLY A 391 25.09 -10.28 18.20
N VAL A 392 26.35 -10.72 18.15
CA VAL A 392 27.44 -10.28 19.02
C VAL A 392 28.64 -9.90 18.18
N LEU A 393 29.13 -8.68 18.38
CA LEU A 393 30.35 -8.15 17.78
C LEU A 393 31.57 -8.53 18.61
N SER A 394 32.66 -8.89 17.93
CA SER A 394 33.91 -9.30 18.57
C SER A 394 34.89 -8.12 18.66
N PRO A 395 35.64 -7.98 19.77
CA PRO A 395 36.67 -6.94 19.90
C PRO A 395 37.83 -7.19 18.93
N VAL A 396 38.55 -6.12 18.56
CA VAL A 396 39.81 -6.25 17.81
C VAL A 396 40.85 -6.95 18.69
N LEU A 397 41.27 -8.17 18.32
CA LEU A 397 42.36 -8.87 18.98
C LEU A 397 43.69 -8.15 18.67
N ASN A 398 44.33 -7.57 19.69
CA ASN A 398 45.64 -6.93 19.57
C ASN A 398 46.64 -7.52 20.60
N PRO A 399 47.87 -7.95 20.20
CA PRO A 399 48.38 -7.96 18.84
C PRO A 399 47.62 -8.98 17.99
N LEU A 400 47.37 -8.65 16.73
CA LEU A 400 47.04 -9.65 15.71
C LEU A 400 48.00 -10.83 15.93
N PRO A 401 47.52 -12.07 16.18
CA PRO A 401 48.39 -13.23 16.11
C PRO A 401 49.15 -13.15 14.79
N ASP A 402 50.38 -13.61 14.76
CA ASP A 402 51.21 -13.72 13.55
C ASP A 402 50.49 -14.67 12.56
N ARG A 403 49.41 -14.21 11.90
CA ARG A 403 48.57 -14.98 10.96
C ARG A 403 49.15 -14.87 9.55
N SER A 404 50.48 -14.95 9.47
CA SER A 404 51.23 -15.17 8.23
C SER A 404 51.10 -16.60 7.70
N ASP A 405 50.19 -17.40 8.25
CA ASP A 405 49.89 -18.72 7.72
C ASP A 405 49.16 -18.60 6.38
N GLU A 406 49.62 -19.39 5.42
CA GLU A 406 49.02 -19.66 4.11
C GLU A 406 47.53 -20.08 4.18
N ALA A 407 46.95 -20.21 5.39
CA ALA A 407 45.61 -20.68 5.70
C ALA A 407 44.48 -19.64 5.62
N LEU A 408 44.75 -18.33 5.56
CA LEU A 408 43.69 -17.30 5.44
C LEU A 408 43.40 -16.88 4.00
N GLY A 409 44.38 -16.99 3.10
CA GLY A 409 44.25 -16.63 1.69
C GLY A 409 44.10 -17.86 0.80
N LEU A 410 43.75 -17.61 -0.47
CA LEU A 410 43.74 -18.63 -1.54
C LEU A 410 44.92 -18.38 -2.48
N VAL A 411 46.11 -18.25 -1.89
CA VAL A 411 47.38 -17.94 -2.58
C VAL A 411 47.91 -19.20 -3.26
N GLY A 412 48.27 -19.10 -4.55
CA GLY A 412 48.81 -20.20 -5.33
C GLY A 412 48.11 -20.40 -6.68
N THR A 413 48.35 -21.56 -7.31
CA THR A 413 47.73 -21.95 -8.58
C THR A 413 46.21 -22.07 -8.41
N TRP A 414 45.46 -21.38 -9.27
CA TRP A 414 44.00 -21.34 -9.24
C TRP A 414 43.44 -21.67 -10.63
N PRO A 415 42.44 -22.57 -10.74
CA PRO A 415 41.84 -23.38 -9.67
C PRO A 415 42.84 -24.36 -9.03
N PRO A 416 42.55 -24.91 -7.83
CA PRO A 416 43.43 -25.87 -7.17
C PRO A 416 43.80 -27.05 -8.08
N ALA A 417 45.06 -27.49 -8.02
CA ALA A 417 45.55 -28.58 -8.87
C ALA A 417 44.83 -29.90 -8.53
N GLY A 418 44.07 -30.44 -9.48
CA GLY A 418 43.28 -31.66 -9.30
C GLY A 418 41.78 -31.41 -9.07
N ALA A 419 41.35 -30.15 -8.94
CA ALA A 419 39.93 -29.81 -8.82
C ALA A 419 39.18 -30.04 -10.15
N ALA A 420 38.03 -30.70 -10.08
CA ALA A 420 37.20 -31.03 -11.24
C ALA A 420 36.22 -29.87 -11.56
N PRO A 421 36.15 -29.37 -12.80
CA PRO A 421 35.22 -28.28 -13.14
C PRO A 421 33.75 -28.74 -13.05
N LEU A 422 32.89 -27.90 -12.50
CA LEU A 422 31.44 -28.06 -12.48
C LEU A 422 30.80 -27.11 -13.50
N GLY A 423 29.79 -27.60 -14.24
CA GLY A 423 29.12 -26.85 -15.29
C GLY A 423 28.25 -25.72 -14.75
N VAL A 424 28.61 -24.47 -15.06
CA VAL A 424 27.85 -23.26 -14.67
C VAL A 424 26.91 -22.75 -15.77
N GLU A 425 26.94 -23.35 -16.96
CA GLU A 425 26.04 -22.99 -18.06
C GLU A 425 24.58 -23.28 -17.68
N GLY A 426 23.69 -22.31 -17.86
CA GLY A 426 22.28 -22.40 -17.45
C GLY A 426 22.04 -22.54 -15.94
N PHE A 427 23.05 -22.27 -15.09
CA PHE A 427 22.94 -22.41 -13.63
C PHE A 427 21.79 -21.58 -13.05
N TYR A 428 21.72 -20.29 -13.40
CA TYR A 428 20.71 -19.37 -12.88
C TYR A 428 19.29 -19.73 -13.34
N ASP A 429 19.13 -20.22 -14.56
CA ASP A 429 17.84 -20.71 -15.06
C ASP A 429 17.37 -21.92 -14.23
N ARG A 430 18.26 -22.88 -13.93
CA ARG A 430 17.94 -24.06 -13.12
C ARG A 430 17.56 -23.73 -11.68
N VAL A 431 18.29 -22.82 -11.03
CA VAL A 431 17.98 -22.46 -9.63
C VAL A 431 16.75 -21.54 -9.53
N ALA A 432 16.39 -20.82 -10.60
CA ALA A 432 15.13 -20.09 -10.68
C ALA A 432 13.92 -21.05 -10.61
N ASP A 433 14.00 -22.21 -11.26
CA ASP A 433 12.97 -23.25 -11.18
C ASP A 433 12.82 -23.80 -9.74
N SER A 434 13.90 -23.79 -8.95
CA SER A 434 13.90 -24.16 -7.52
C SER A 434 13.52 -23.00 -6.57
N GLY A 435 13.04 -21.88 -7.11
CA GLY A 435 12.55 -20.73 -6.33
C GLY A 435 13.56 -19.60 -6.10
N TYR A 436 14.78 -19.64 -6.68
CA TYR A 436 15.77 -18.57 -6.58
C TYR A 436 15.85 -17.75 -7.88
N ALA A 437 14.90 -16.83 -8.07
CA ALA A 437 14.81 -15.99 -9.25
C ALA A 437 15.77 -14.77 -9.19
N TYR A 438 17.07 -15.02 -9.04
CA TYR A 438 18.09 -13.99 -8.98
C TYR A 438 18.18 -13.18 -10.29
N GLY A 439 18.03 -11.86 -10.20
CA GLY A 439 18.23 -10.95 -11.31
C GLY A 439 19.71 -10.63 -11.58
N PRO A 440 20.01 -9.87 -12.64
CA PRO A 440 21.37 -9.69 -13.16
C PRO A 440 22.43 -9.23 -12.15
N SER A 441 22.04 -8.45 -11.14
CA SER A 441 22.94 -7.94 -10.09
C SER A 441 23.51 -9.03 -9.18
N PHE A 442 22.83 -10.17 -9.05
CA PHE A 442 23.27 -11.30 -8.23
C PHE A 442 23.90 -12.42 -9.06
N GLN A 443 23.89 -12.31 -10.40
CA GLN A 443 24.42 -13.34 -11.29
C GLN A 443 25.96 -13.24 -11.48
N GLY A 444 26.70 -13.30 -10.36
CA GLY A 444 28.15 -13.08 -10.32
C GLY A 444 29.03 -14.31 -10.57
N LEU A 445 28.47 -15.52 -10.42
CA LEU A 445 29.21 -16.79 -10.54
C LEU A 445 29.79 -17.01 -11.95
N ARG A 446 31.12 -17.20 -12.05
CA ARG A 446 31.84 -17.37 -13.33
C ARG A 446 32.31 -18.78 -13.60
N ALA A 447 32.84 -19.45 -12.59
CA ALA A 447 33.35 -20.80 -12.70
C ALA A 447 33.34 -21.48 -11.33
N VAL A 448 33.14 -22.79 -11.32
CA VAL A 448 33.10 -23.62 -10.11
C VAL A 448 33.92 -24.88 -10.33
N TRP A 449 34.61 -25.33 -9.30
CA TRP A 449 35.36 -26.57 -9.27
C TRP A 449 35.10 -27.32 -7.95
N ARG A 450 35.08 -28.65 -8.01
CA ARG A 450 35.04 -29.52 -6.85
C ARG A 450 36.47 -29.98 -6.50
N ASP A 451 36.89 -29.73 -5.26
CA ASP A 451 38.19 -30.09 -4.71
C ASP A 451 37.97 -31.00 -3.48
N GLY A 452 37.76 -32.30 -3.72
CA GLY A 452 37.34 -33.23 -2.68
C GLY A 452 35.93 -32.92 -2.15
N ALA A 453 35.84 -32.56 -0.86
CA ALA A 453 34.61 -32.11 -0.21
C ALA A 453 34.38 -30.60 -0.35
N ASP A 454 35.40 -29.84 -0.76
CA ASP A 454 35.32 -28.40 -0.92
C ASP A 454 34.78 -28.01 -2.30
N VAL A 455 34.07 -26.89 -2.34
CA VAL A 455 33.67 -26.23 -3.59
C VAL A 455 34.43 -24.92 -3.73
N CYS A 456 35.21 -24.81 -4.79
CA CYS A 456 35.95 -23.61 -5.15
C CYS A 456 35.24 -22.86 -6.27
N ALA A 457 35.20 -21.53 -6.24
CA ALA A 457 34.55 -20.74 -7.27
C ALA A 457 35.25 -19.41 -7.57
N GLU A 458 35.03 -18.90 -8.77
CA GLU A 458 35.31 -17.51 -9.14
C GLU A 458 34.01 -16.74 -9.26
N VAL A 459 33.92 -15.61 -8.56
CA VAL A 459 32.74 -14.76 -8.52
C VAL A 459 33.14 -13.33 -8.83
N VAL A 460 32.37 -12.66 -9.68
CA VAL A 460 32.57 -11.26 -10.05
C VAL A 460 31.34 -10.45 -9.62
N LEU A 461 31.55 -9.21 -9.20
CA LEU A 461 30.47 -8.25 -8.99
C LEU A 461 29.92 -7.85 -10.37
N PRO A 462 28.66 -8.16 -10.68
CA PRO A 462 28.08 -7.76 -11.97
C PRO A 462 27.96 -6.25 -12.09
N GLU A 463 28.12 -5.69 -13.29
CA GLU A 463 27.97 -4.25 -13.54
C GLU A 463 26.58 -3.73 -13.12
N ALA A 464 25.54 -4.57 -13.23
CA ALA A 464 24.18 -4.25 -12.83
C ALA A 464 24.02 -3.95 -11.32
N ALA A 465 24.91 -4.49 -10.48
CA ALA A 465 24.90 -4.26 -9.04
C ALA A 465 25.41 -2.86 -8.63
N GLY A 466 26.10 -2.15 -9.53
CA GLY A 466 26.68 -0.84 -9.28
C GLY A 466 28.12 -0.89 -8.75
N GLU A 467 28.58 0.23 -8.19
CA GLU A 467 29.95 0.35 -7.67
C GLU A 467 30.11 -0.28 -6.27
N GLN A 468 31.27 -0.88 -6.02
CA GLN A 468 31.67 -1.45 -4.73
C GLN A 468 32.05 -0.41 -3.66
N THR A 469 32.17 0.87 -4.04
CA THR A 469 32.68 1.94 -3.17
C THR A 469 31.81 2.14 -1.93
N GLY A 470 32.43 2.16 -0.74
CA GLY A 470 31.76 2.43 0.54
C GLY A 470 31.20 1.20 1.26
N PHE A 471 31.12 0.04 0.60
CA PHE A 471 30.85 -1.25 1.25
C PHE A 471 32.14 -1.88 1.76
N GLY A 472 32.06 -2.67 2.84
CA GLY A 472 33.16 -3.54 3.24
C GLY A 472 33.40 -4.63 2.19
N ILE A 473 32.33 -5.30 1.78
CA ILE A 473 32.25 -6.16 0.61
C ILE A 473 30.86 -5.93 0.00
N HIS A 474 30.74 -5.80 -1.32
CA HIS A 474 29.42 -5.53 -1.90
C HIS A 474 28.44 -6.69 -1.58
N PRO A 475 27.23 -6.44 -1.04
CA PRO A 475 26.33 -7.52 -0.62
C PRO A 475 25.97 -8.51 -1.73
N ALA A 476 25.77 -8.05 -2.96
CA ALA A 476 25.52 -8.93 -4.10
C ALA A 476 26.73 -9.83 -4.46
N LEU A 477 27.96 -9.37 -4.19
CA LEU A 477 29.18 -10.18 -4.38
C LEU A 477 29.30 -11.25 -3.28
N LEU A 478 29.01 -10.88 -2.04
CA LEU A 478 29.02 -11.80 -0.90
C LEU A 478 27.92 -12.85 -1.01
N ASP A 479 26.72 -12.47 -1.45
CA ASP A 479 25.61 -13.41 -1.68
C ASP A 479 25.95 -14.38 -2.82
N ALA A 480 26.49 -13.87 -3.94
CA ALA A 480 26.94 -14.71 -5.05
C ALA A 480 28.08 -15.68 -4.69
N ALA A 481 28.85 -15.39 -3.63
CA ALA A 481 29.85 -16.32 -3.10
C ALA A 481 29.23 -17.56 -2.43
N LEU A 482 27.95 -17.52 -2.05
CA LEU A 482 27.22 -18.66 -1.50
C LEU A 482 26.54 -19.51 -2.58
N HIS A 483 26.33 -18.98 -3.79
CA HIS A 483 25.66 -19.69 -4.89
C HIS A 483 26.28 -21.06 -5.24
N PRO A 484 27.61 -21.28 -5.18
CA PRO A 484 28.17 -22.61 -5.44
C PRO A 484 27.67 -23.70 -4.48
N ALA A 485 27.14 -23.35 -3.30
CA ALA A 485 26.52 -24.30 -2.38
C ALA A 485 25.28 -24.98 -2.96
N LEU A 486 24.56 -24.33 -3.88
CA LEU A 486 23.39 -24.88 -4.56
C LEU A 486 23.76 -26.03 -5.53
N LEU A 487 25.04 -26.19 -5.87
CA LEU A 487 25.55 -27.31 -6.68
C LEU A 487 25.93 -28.53 -5.83
N ILE A 488 26.04 -28.39 -4.50
CA ILE A 488 26.41 -29.50 -3.60
C ILE A 488 25.27 -30.54 -3.57
N ASP A 489 24.02 -30.09 -3.59
CA ASP A 489 22.82 -30.93 -3.53
C ASP A 489 22.64 -31.85 -4.75
N GLN A 490 23.03 -31.38 -5.94
CA GLN A 490 22.86 -32.12 -7.19
C GLN A 490 23.87 -33.27 -7.35
N LEU A 491 24.87 -33.36 -6.47
CA LEU A 491 25.98 -34.31 -6.61
C LEU A 491 25.93 -35.46 -5.61
N ASP A 492 25.18 -35.34 -4.51
CA ASP A 492 24.99 -36.44 -3.54
C ASP A 492 23.86 -37.40 -3.95
N THR A 493 23.06 -37.08 -4.97
CA THR A 493 22.03 -37.96 -5.54
C THR A 493 22.56 -38.96 -6.58
N ASP A 494 23.79 -38.79 -7.06
CA ASP A 494 24.35 -39.59 -8.17
C ASP A 494 25.22 -40.79 -7.71
N ASP A 495 25.53 -40.93 -6.42
CA ASP A 495 26.20 -42.12 -5.88
C ASP A 495 25.16 -43.05 -5.21
N ASP A 496 24.94 -44.22 -5.83
CA ASP A 496 24.23 -45.43 -5.34
C ASP A 496 22.81 -45.77 -5.84
N THR A 497 22.26 -45.23 -6.94
CA THR A 497 21.16 -45.94 -7.64
C THR A 497 21.04 -45.65 -9.15
N GLU A 498 21.83 -46.35 -9.98
CA GLU A 498 21.46 -46.60 -11.39
C GLU A 498 20.26 -47.60 -11.47
N ALA A 499 19.06 -47.22 -11.01
CA ALA A 499 17.84 -47.98 -11.26
C ALA A 499 16.55 -47.24 -10.86
N ALA A 500 16.15 -46.21 -11.60
CA ALA A 500 14.75 -45.91 -11.99
C ALA A 500 14.70 -44.51 -12.59
N GLY A 501 14.05 -44.37 -13.75
CA GLY A 501 13.63 -43.05 -14.22
C GLY A 501 12.51 -42.57 -13.33
N ASP A 502 12.81 -41.64 -12.42
CA ASP A 502 11.86 -40.72 -11.83
C ASP A 502 12.48 -39.32 -11.93
N GLU A 503 11.68 -38.36 -12.38
CA GLU A 503 12.03 -36.94 -12.44
C GLU A 503 12.50 -36.46 -11.04
N PRO A 504 13.44 -35.50 -10.97
CA PRO A 504 13.86 -34.94 -9.69
C PRO A 504 12.62 -34.41 -8.97
N THR A 505 12.35 -34.97 -7.80
CA THR A 505 11.25 -34.54 -6.93
C THR A 505 11.61 -33.17 -6.37
N ASP A 506 11.05 -32.12 -6.99
CA ASP A 506 11.08 -30.77 -6.44
C ASP A 506 10.27 -30.74 -5.14
N ASP A 507 10.98 -30.85 -4.01
CA ASP A 507 10.39 -30.81 -2.68
C ASP A 507 9.83 -29.40 -2.32
N GLY A 508 9.95 -28.41 -3.21
CA GLY A 508 9.40 -27.06 -3.02
C GLY A 508 10.05 -26.29 -1.85
N ARG A 509 11.31 -26.61 -1.53
CA ARG A 509 12.08 -26.04 -0.43
C ARG A 509 13.22 -25.17 -0.93
N VAL A 510 13.36 -23.98 -0.33
CA VAL A 510 14.50 -23.08 -0.52
C VAL A 510 15.36 -23.07 0.74
N TRP A 511 16.67 -23.02 0.57
CA TRP A 511 17.68 -22.92 1.61
C TRP A 511 18.06 -21.46 1.83
N LEU A 512 17.81 -20.94 3.02
CA LEU A 512 18.14 -19.57 3.39
C LEU A 512 19.20 -19.55 4.49
N PRO A 513 20.14 -18.59 4.47
CA PRO A 513 21.00 -18.33 5.60
C PRO A 513 20.16 -17.97 6.82
N PHE A 514 20.45 -18.59 7.96
CA PHE A 514 19.81 -18.25 9.24
C PHE A 514 20.81 -17.86 10.33
N ALA A 515 22.08 -18.23 10.21
CA ALA A 515 23.13 -17.79 11.13
C ALA A 515 24.49 -17.61 10.45
N TRP A 516 25.22 -16.57 10.85
CA TRP A 516 26.61 -16.30 10.45
C TRP A 516 27.49 -16.29 11.69
N ASN A 517 28.51 -17.15 11.72
CA ASN A 517 29.40 -17.30 12.88
C ASN A 517 30.84 -17.02 12.47
N GLY A 518 31.55 -16.24 13.29
CA GLY A 518 32.95 -15.90 13.11
C GLY A 518 33.21 -15.17 11.78
N VAL A 519 32.49 -14.07 11.52
CA VAL A 519 32.68 -13.24 10.32
C VAL A 519 33.79 -12.22 10.58
N THR A 520 34.83 -12.26 9.74
CA THR A 520 35.94 -11.28 9.78
C THR A 520 36.18 -10.71 8.39
N LEU A 521 36.21 -9.38 8.29
CA LEU A 521 36.55 -8.65 7.07
C LEU A 521 38.02 -8.19 7.13
N TRP A 522 38.81 -8.54 6.12
CA TRP A 522 40.24 -8.29 6.05
C TRP A 522 40.61 -7.15 5.09
N ALA A 523 39.87 -7.03 3.99
CA ALA A 523 40.09 -6.03 2.96
C ALA A 523 38.76 -5.64 2.31
N ALA A 524 38.69 -4.42 1.78
CA ALA A 524 37.52 -3.89 1.09
C ALA A 524 37.81 -3.55 -0.38
N GLY A 525 36.76 -3.33 -1.16
CA GLY A 525 36.85 -2.87 -2.56
C GLY A 525 37.12 -3.96 -3.60
N ALA A 526 37.00 -5.23 -3.24
CA ALA A 526 37.09 -6.34 -4.19
C ALA A 526 35.89 -6.36 -5.16
N THR A 527 36.16 -6.50 -6.45
CA THR A 527 35.15 -6.70 -7.51
C THR A 527 35.17 -8.11 -8.10
N THR A 528 36.26 -8.84 -7.86
CA THR A 528 36.46 -10.22 -8.31
C THR A 528 37.07 -10.99 -7.16
N VAL A 529 36.45 -12.13 -6.81
CA VAL A 529 36.88 -12.96 -5.68
C VAL A 529 37.01 -14.42 -6.06
N ARG A 530 37.99 -15.07 -5.43
CA ARG A 530 38.12 -16.53 -5.31
C ARG A 530 37.42 -16.95 -4.04
N VAL A 531 36.61 -17.99 -4.13
CA VAL A 531 35.80 -18.50 -3.03
C VAL A 531 36.15 -19.95 -2.78
N ARG A 532 36.26 -20.34 -1.51
CA ARG A 532 36.27 -21.73 -1.08
C ARG A 532 35.18 -21.93 -0.04
N LEU A 533 34.29 -22.88 -0.31
CA LEU A 533 33.26 -23.37 0.58
C LEU A 533 33.64 -24.77 1.06
N SER A 534 33.71 -24.95 2.37
CA SER A 534 34.01 -26.24 3.00
C SER A 534 32.85 -26.67 3.88
N PRO A 535 32.32 -27.90 3.75
CA PRO A 535 31.34 -28.44 4.68
C PRO A 535 31.84 -28.36 6.12
N HIS A 536 31.01 -27.84 7.02
CA HIS A 536 31.26 -27.78 8.46
C HIS A 536 30.28 -28.73 9.15
N GLN A 537 30.73 -29.47 10.19
CA GLN A 537 30.02 -30.57 10.90
C GLN A 537 28.48 -30.61 10.72
N GLU A 538 27.93 -31.79 10.40
CA GLU A 538 26.48 -32.07 10.41
C GLU A 538 25.85 -31.61 11.73
N THR A 539 25.09 -30.51 11.67
CA THR A 539 24.17 -30.12 12.74
C THR A 539 22.88 -30.96 12.63
N ALA A 540 21.95 -30.75 13.57
CA ALA A 540 20.72 -31.54 13.70
C ALA A 540 20.00 -31.82 12.35
N GLU A 541 19.28 -32.95 12.26
CA GLU A 541 18.60 -33.42 11.04
C GLU A 541 17.94 -32.27 10.25
N GLY A 542 18.49 -31.96 9.07
CA GLY A 542 17.94 -30.98 8.11
C GLY A 542 18.63 -29.62 8.02
N GLU A 543 19.74 -29.37 8.71
CA GLU A 543 20.53 -28.13 8.61
C GLU A 543 21.84 -28.32 7.83
N ARG A 544 22.37 -27.25 7.24
CA ARG A 544 23.67 -27.25 6.54
C ARG A 544 24.56 -26.13 7.03
N ALA A 545 25.79 -26.45 7.41
CA ALA A 545 26.78 -25.46 7.83
C ALA A 545 27.97 -25.45 6.85
N LEU A 546 28.36 -24.26 6.38
CA LEU A 546 29.47 -24.08 5.44
C LEU A 546 30.48 -23.08 5.99
N ARG A 547 31.76 -23.45 6.01
CA ARG A 547 32.84 -22.48 6.18
C ARG A 547 33.07 -21.76 4.86
N LEU A 548 33.19 -20.43 4.89
CA LEU A 548 33.39 -19.58 3.70
C LEU A 548 34.72 -18.84 3.80
N THR A 549 35.58 -19.01 2.79
CA THR A 549 36.80 -18.21 2.62
C THR A 549 36.72 -17.45 1.31
N VAL A 550 36.83 -16.13 1.37
CA VAL A 550 36.80 -15.21 0.23
C VAL A 550 38.14 -14.51 0.13
N ALA A 551 38.79 -14.65 -1.02
CA ALA A 551 40.04 -13.99 -1.35
C ALA A 551 39.88 -13.18 -2.64
N ASP A 552 40.74 -12.19 -2.88
CA ASP A 552 40.73 -11.41 -4.12
C ASP A 552 41.25 -12.22 -5.32
N ALA A 553 41.35 -11.58 -6.49
CA ALA A 553 41.82 -12.21 -7.72
C ALA A 553 43.28 -12.74 -7.66
N ILE A 554 44.10 -12.28 -6.72
CA ILE A 554 45.48 -12.74 -6.51
C ILE A 554 45.60 -13.73 -5.34
N GLY A 555 44.52 -13.97 -4.59
CA GLY A 555 44.45 -14.90 -3.47
C GLY A 555 44.67 -14.27 -2.09
N ALA A 556 44.73 -12.94 -1.97
CA ALA A 556 44.82 -12.27 -0.67
C ALA A 556 43.46 -12.29 0.05
N PRO A 557 43.42 -12.47 1.39
CA PRO A 557 42.17 -12.60 2.13
C PRO A 557 41.31 -11.33 2.06
N VAL A 558 40.02 -11.50 1.77
CA VAL A 558 39.00 -10.43 1.77
C VAL A 558 38.05 -10.63 2.94
N LEU A 559 37.44 -11.82 3.07
CA LEU A 559 36.48 -12.14 4.11
C LEU A 559 36.57 -13.62 4.49
N THR A 560 36.48 -13.91 5.78
CA THR A 560 36.39 -15.29 6.31
C THR A 560 35.17 -15.43 7.19
N VAL A 561 34.46 -16.55 7.06
CA VAL A 561 33.34 -16.95 7.92
C VAL A 561 33.60 -18.35 8.42
N ASP A 562 33.61 -18.54 9.74
CA ASP A 562 33.81 -19.86 10.34
C ASP A 562 32.67 -20.82 9.99
N SER A 563 31.43 -20.32 10.02
CA SER A 563 30.25 -21.10 9.63
C SER A 563 29.08 -20.19 9.19
N VAL A 564 28.53 -20.46 8.01
CA VAL A 564 27.22 -19.98 7.54
C VAL A 564 26.25 -21.15 7.62
N ALA A 565 25.27 -21.06 8.51
CA ALA A 565 24.25 -22.08 8.68
C ALA A 565 23.01 -21.75 7.84
N MET A 566 22.55 -22.74 7.08
CA MET A 566 21.44 -22.67 6.14
C MET A 566 20.31 -23.59 6.60
N ARG A 567 19.06 -23.15 6.44
CA ARG A 567 17.86 -23.94 6.77
C ARG A 567 16.90 -24.01 5.60
N PRO A 568 16.21 -25.15 5.41
CA PRO A 568 15.17 -25.27 4.41
C PRO A 568 13.90 -24.56 4.90
N ALA A 569 13.29 -23.76 4.03
CA ALA A 569 12.00 -23.14 4.20
C ALA A 569 11.10 -23.57 3.03
N SER A 570 9.83 -23.88 3.29
CA SER A 570 8.91 -24.13 2.19
C SER A 570 8.54 -22.83 1.48
N VAL A 571 8.43 -22.89 0.16
CA VAL A 571 8.03 -21.76 -0.69
C VAL A 571 6.69 -21.17 -0.21
N ASP A 572 5.73 -22.03 0.18
CA ASP A 572 4.41 -21.59 0.65
C ASP A 572 4.44 -20.93 2.04
N GLN A 573 5.30 -21.39 2.96
CA GLN A 573 5.50 -20.73 4.26
C GLN A 573 6.14 -19.35 4.09
N LEU A 574 7.11 -19.23 3.19
CA LEU A 574 7.74 -17.95 2.89
C LEU A 574 6.73 -17.00 2.24
N ARG A 575 5.94 -17.47 1.26
CA ARG A 575 4.85 -16.67 0.66
C ARG A 575 3.81 -16.23 1.68
N ALA A 576 3.42 -17.09 2.62
CA ALA A 576 2.46 -16.74 3.68
C ALA A 576 3.03 -15.71 4.68
N ALA A 577 4.32 -15.83 5.04
CA ALA A 577 5.00 -14.86 5.89
C ALA A 577 5.23 -13.50 5.21
N VAL A 578 5.36 -13.50 3.87
CA VAL A 578 5.71 -12.34 3.05
C VAL A 578 4.50 -11.69 2.35
N ALA A 579 3.33 -12.33 2.36
CA ALA A 579 2.14 -11.82 1.70
C ALA A 579 1.79 -10.38 2.18
N PRO A 580 1.62 -9.40 1.27
CA PRO A 580 1.22 -8.05 1.62
C PRO A 580 -0.18 -8.09 2.25
N GLY A 581 -0.22 -8.14 3.57
CA GLY A 581 -1.47 -8.33 4.30
C GLY A 581 -1.37 -9.03 5.65
N SER A 582 -0.22 -9.62 6.02
CA SER A 582 -0.03 -10.23 7.37
C SER A 582 -0.15 -9.21 8.52
N HIS A 583 -0.07 -7.91 8.22
CA HIS A 583 -0.43 -6.80 9.13
C HIS A 583 -1.61 -5.94 8.63
N ALA A 584 -2.25 -6.28 7.50
CA ALA A 584 -3.45 -5.55 7.03
C ALA A 584 -4.75 -6.08 7.67
N THR A 585 -4.71 -7.23 8.35
CA THR A 585 -5.78 -7.70 9.24
C THR A 585 -6.06 -6.71 10.37
N ASP A 586 -5.05 -5.93 10.81
CA ASP A 586 -5.25 -4.86 11.79
C ASP A 586 -6.11 -3.70 11.26
N SER A 587 -6.38 -3.63 9.95
CA SER A 587 -7.25 -2.61 9.33
C SER A 587 -8.64 -3.13 8.95
N LEU A 588 -8.89 -4.44 9.07
CA LEU A 588 -10.21 -5.03 8.89
C LEU A 588 -10.91 -5.02 10.25
N PHE A 589 -12.21 -4.70 10.30
CA PHE A 589 -12.99 -4.74 11.54
C PHE A 589 -14.24 -5.61 11.36
N THR A 590 -14.61 -6.36 12.40
CA THR A 590 -15.92 -7.03 12.51
C THR A 590 -16.75 -6.37 13.61
N VAL A 591 -18.07 -6.54 13.54
CA VAL A 591 -18.98 -6.07 14.59
C VAL A 591 -19.18 -7.18 15.61
N GLU A 592 -18.78 -6.92 16.85
CA GLU A 592 -19.03 -7.81 17.99
C GLU A 592 -20.10 -7.19 18.91
N TRP A 593 -21.06 -8.01 19.35
CA TRP A 593 -22.12 -7.59 20.28
C TRP A 593 -21.70 -7.87 21.72
N THR A 594 -21.35 -6.81 22.44
CA THR A 594 -20.82 -6.90 23.81
C THR A 594 -21.91 -6.66 24.86
N PRO A 595 -21.89 -7.36 26.01
CA PRO A 595 -22.83 -7.11 27.10
C PRO A 595 -22.75 -5.71 27.67
N LEU A 596 -23.87 -4.99 27.67
CA LEU A 596 -24.05 -3.75 28.41
C LEU A 596 -24.35 -4.11 29.88
N PRO A 597 -23.48 -3.75 30.85
CA PRO A 597 -23.70 -4.08 32.25
C PRO A 597 -24.91 -3.30 32.79
N LEU A 598 -26.07 -3.95 32.89
CA LEU A 598 -27.22 -3.39 33.58
C LEU A 598 -26.96 -3.47 35.09
N ALA A 599 -26.87 -2.33 35.77
CA ALA A 599 -26.63 -2.33 37.22
C ALA A 599 -27.85 -2.92 37.94
N ALA A 600 -27.70 -4.11 38.52
CA ALA A 600 -28.71 -4.72 39.39
C ALA A 600 -28.75 -4.00 40.74
N GLY A 601 -29.30 -2.78 40.76
CA GLY A 601 -29.60 -2.04 41.97
C GLY A 601 -31.05 -2.29 42.40
N PRO A 602 -31.32 -2.68 43.67
CA PRO A 602 -32.68 -2.81 44.15
C PRO A 602 -33.31 -1.40 44.27
N GLY A 603 -34.37 -1.12 43.52
CA GLY A 603 -35.30 -0.03 43.81
C GLY A 603 -35.13 1.30 43.04
N ARG A 604 -34.55 1.31 41.83
CA ARG A 604 -34.79 2.42 40.89
C ARG A 604 -36.01 2.08 40.03
N THR A 605 -37.21 2.34 40.56
CA THR A 605 -38.37 2.58 39.68
C THR A 605 -38.00 3.74 38.77
N ALA A 606 -38.02 3.53 37.45
CA ALA A 606 -37.92 4.65 36.50
C ALA A 606 -38.92 5.71 36.95
N ALA A 607 -38.42 6.89 37.33
CA ALA A 607 -39.25 7.95 37.84
C ALA A 607 -40.19 8.41 36.70
N GLY A 608 -41.48 8.11 36.84
CA GLY A 608 -42.52 8.39 35.85
C GLY A 608 -43.43 7.19 35.67
N ASP A 609 -44.39 7.04 36.58
CA ASP A 609 -45.62 6.28 36.33
C ASP A 609 -46.35 7.02 35.19
N ASP A 610 -46.13 6.57 33.95
CA ASP A 610 -46.99 6.64 32.76
C ASP A 610 -46.14 6.18 31.56
N GLY A 611 -46.59 5.16 30.82
CA GLY A 611 -45.79 4.48 29.80
C GLY A 611 -45.28 5.43 28.69
N TRP A 612 -44.06 5.21 28.21
CA TRP A 612 -43.56 5.92 27.03
C TRP A 612 -44.56 5.76 25.87
N PRO A 613 -44.94 6.86 25.21
CA PRO A 613 -45.88 6.80 24.10
C PRO A 613 -45.31 5.93 22.97
N VAL A 614 -46.19 5.15 22.35
CA VAL A 614 -45.83 4.23 21.27
C VAL A 614 -46.42 4.75 19.96
N LEU A 615 -45.61 4.81 18.91
CA LEU A 615 -46.00 5.01 17.53
C LEU A 615 -46.13 3.64 16.85
N GLY A 616 -47.19 3.46 16.07
CA GLY A 616 -47.50 2.22 15.34
C GLY A 616 -48.86 1.64 15.70
N VAL A 617 -49.08 0.37 15.33
CA VAL A 617 -50.40 -0.28 15.33
C VAL A 617 -51.10 -0.31 16.70
N ARG A 618 -50.33 -0.37 17.79
CA ARG A 618 -50.85 -0.43 19.16
C ARG A 618 -50.91 0.94 19.88
N GLY A 619 -50.54 2.02 19.19
CA GLY A 619 -50.44 3.36 19.77
C GLY A 619 -50.91 4.45 18.81
N HIS A 620 -50.17 5.56 18.72
CA HIS A 620 -50.49 6.65 17.80
C HIS A 620 -50.02 6.30 16.38
N PRO A 621 -50.84 6.54 15.34
CA PRO A 621 -50.50 6.15 13.96
C PRO A 621 -49.31 6.93 13.39
N ASP A 622 -49.13 8.18 13.80
CA ASP A 622 -48.06 9.07 13.32
C ASP A 622 -47.68 10.09 14.41
N PRO A 623 -46.60 10.87 14.22
CA PRO A 623 -46.20 11.91 15.17
C PRO A 623 -47.26 13.01 15.36
N ALA A 624 -48.08 13.31 14.35
CA ALA A 624 -49.11 14.35 14.45
C ALA A 624 -50.25 13.94 15.40
N ALA A 625 -50.66 12.67 15.36
CA ALA A 625 -51.65 12.10 16.25
C ALA A 625 -51.15 11.98 17.70
N LEU A 626 -49.84 11.80 17.91
CA LEU A 626 -49.23 11.87 19.24
C LEU A 626 -49.30 13.29 19.81
N LEU A 627 -48.92 14.30 19.02
CA LEU A 627 -48.96 15.70 19.47
C LEU A 627 -50.38 16.19 19.72
N ALA A 628 -51.34 15.77 18.89
CA ALA A 628 -52.75 16.09 19.09
C ALA A 628 -53.30 15.53 20.41
N ALA A 629 -52.75 14.41 20.90
CA ALA A 629 -53.14 13.81 22.17
C ALA A 629 -52.51 14.48 23.40
N LEU A 630 -51.31 15.03 23.26
CA LEU A 630 -50.60 15.77 24.32
C LEU A 630 -51.13 17.21 24.50
N GLY A 631 -51.89 17.76 23.54
CA GLY A 631 -52.31 19.18 23.59
C GLY A 631 -51.15 20.16 23.42
N ASP A 632 -51.45 21.45 23.24
CA ASP A 632 -50.44 22.43 22.78
C ASP A 632 -49.40 22.83 23.86
N ASP A 633 -49.75 22.75 25.14
CA ASP A 633 -48.91 23.21 26.27
C ASP A 633 -48.27 22.06 27.09
N GLU A 634 -48.52 20.79 26.76
CA GLU A 634 -47.94 19.66 27.50
C GLU A 634 -46.52 19.32 26.97
N PRO A 635 -45.55 19.07 27.86
CA PRO A 635 -44.19 18.69 27.45
C PRO A 635 -44.20 17.33 26.75
N VAL A 636 -43.49 17.26 25.63
CA VAL A 636 -43.30 15.99 24.91
C VAL A 636 -42.45 15.04 25.78
N PRO A 637 -42.87 13.76 25.95
CA PRO A 637 -42.05 12.78 26.63
C PRO A 637 -40.65 12.64 26.01
N PRO A 638 -39.58 12.52 26.82
CA PRO A 638 -38.21 12.50 26.32
C PRO A 638 -37.90 11.27 25.46
N VAL A 639 -38.71 10.22 25.57
CA VAL A 639 -38.57 8.96 24.83
C VAL A 639 -39.91 8.56 24.25
N VAL A 640 -39.92 8.27 22.95
CA VAL A 640 -41.07 7.75 22.20
C VAL A 640 -40.65 6.46 21.52
N LEU A 641 -41.42 5.38 21.66
CA LEU A 641 -41.13 4.10 21.03
C LEU A 641 -41.85 4.02 19.67
N ALA A 642 -41.19 3.52 18.62
CA ALA A 642 -41.83 3.15 17.38
C ALA A 642 -41.77 1.62 17.21
N GLU A 643 -42.90 0.92 17.32
CA GLU A 643 -42.95 -0.53 17.13
C GLU A 643 -43.09 -0.88 15.65
N MET A 644 -42.01 -1.43 15.08
CA MET A 644 -41.96 -1.78 13.66
C MET A 644 -42.61 -3.13 13.35
N THR A 645 -42.79 -3.97 14.37
CA THR A 645 -43.36 -5.33 14.29
C THR A 645 -44.83 -5.37 13.88
N GLY A 646 -45.56 -4.26 14.04
CA GLY A 646 -46.95 -4.13 13.56
C GLY A 646 -47.05 -3.56 12.14
N LEU A 647 -45.98 -2.95 11.62
CA LEU A 647 -45.95 -2.39 10.27
C LEU A 647 -45.58 -3.47 9.24
N THR A 648 -44.96 -4.58 9.64
CA THR A 648 -44.64 -5.74 8.78
C THR A 648 -45.80 -6.75 8.65
N GLY A 649 -47.03 -6.41 9.07
CA GLY A 649 -48.21 -7.26 8.88
C GLY A 649 -48.85 -7.09 7.48
N PRO A 650 -49.42 -8.16 6.89
CA PRO A 650 -50.04 -8.10 5.56
C PRO A 650 -51.25 -7.15 5.57
N ILE A 651 -51.32 -6.31 4.54
CA ILE A 651 -52.46 -5.41 4.30
C ILE A 651 -53.64 -6.26 3.80
N GLY A 652 -54.59 -6.59 4.68
CA GLY A 652 -55.88 -7.16 4.30
C GLY A 652 -56.58 -7.89 5.46
N GLU A 653 -57.76 -7.41 5.84
CA GLU A 653 -58.68 -8.19 6.69
C GLU A 653 -59.03 -9.50 5.97
N GLY A 654 -58.47 -10.63 6.42
CA GLY A 654 -58.92 -11.97 6.01
C GLY A 654 -57.87 -12.99 5.53
N ALA A 655 -56.64 -12.99 6.04
CA ALA A 655 -55.69 -14.09 5.80
C ALA A 655 -55.52 -14.96 7.06
N GLU A 656 -55.98 -16.21 6.98
CA GLU A 656 -55.69 -17.27 7.95
C GLU A 656 -54.18 -17.56 8.01
N GLU A 657 -53.71 -17.97 9.19
CA GLU A 657 -52.34 -18.34 9.52
C GLU A 657 -51.66 -19.16 8.40
N ALA A 658 -50.79 -18.52 7.63
CA ALA A 658 -49.93 -19.18 6.65
C ALA A 658 -48.58 -19.52 7.32
N SER A 659 -48.18 -20.78 7.20
CA SER A 659 -46.93 -21.33 7.71
C SER A 659 -45.70 -20.62 7.12
N PRO A 660 -44.57 -20.47 7.86
CA PRO A 660 -43.47 -19.56 7.51
C PRO A 660 -42.53 -20.01 6.36
N GLU A 661 -42.90 -21.01 5.57
CA GLU A 661 -41.94 -21.69 4.67
C GLU A 661 -42.02 -21.33 3.17
N GLU A 662 -42.94 -20.48 2.72
CA GLU A 662 -43.08 -20.19 1.27
C GLU A 662 -43.27 -18.69 0.94
N THR A 663 -42.35 -17.81 1.36
CA THR A 663 -42.28 -16.43 0.83
C THR A 663 -41.22 -16.34 -0.26
N SER A 664 -41.57 -15.89 -1.46
CA SER A 664 -40.62 -15.74 -2.56
C SER A 664 -39.65 -14.57 -2.31
N PRO A 665 -38.41 -14.59 -2.87
CA PRO A 665 -37.45 -13.48 -2.72
C PRO A 665 -37.97 -12.12 -3.22
N GLU A 666 -38.85 -12.12 -4.23
CA GLU A 666 -39.46 -10.91 -4.79
C GLU A 666 -40.50 -10.28 -3.84
N GLU A 667 -41.30 -11.12 -3.16
CA GLU A 667 -42.26 -10.67 -2.15
C GLU A 667 -41.54 -10.09 -0.92
N ALA A 668 -40.50 -10.77 -0.44
CA ALA A 668 -39.67 -10.28 0.68
C ALA A 668 -38.98 -8.94 0.36
N SER A 669 -38.51 -8.76 -0.89
CA SER A 669 -37.90 -7.49 -1.33
C SER A 669 -38.92 -6.34 -1.40
N THR A 670 -40.14 -6.64 -1.84
CA THR A 670 -41.23 -5.66 -1.94
C THR A 670 -41.70 -5.22 -0.55
N GLU A 671 -41.80 -6.17 0.38
CA GLU A 671 -42.14 -5.90 1.78
C GLU A 671 -41.06 -5.06 2.49
N ALA A 672 -39.79 -5.38 2.27
CA ALA A 672 -38.66 -4.62 2.81
C ALA A 672 -38.65 -3.17 2.29
N LEU A 673 -38.93 -2.97 0.99
CA LEU A 673 -39.04 -1.64 0.39
C LEU A 673 -40.20 -0.84 1.01
N SER A 674 -41.41 -1.42 1.05
CA SER A 674 -42.59 -0.74 1.62
C SER A 674 -42.42 -0.40 3.10
N THR A 675 -41.74 -1.26 3.86
CA THR A 675 -41.42 -1.01 5.27
C THR A 675 -40.40 0.13 5.41
N THR A 676 -39.37 0.14 4.57
CA THR A 676 -38.35 1.19 4.56
C THR A 676 -38.93 2.56 4.17
N GLU A 677 -39.83 2.61 3.17
CA GLU A 677 -40.54 3.85 2.76
C GLU A 677 -41.37 4.44 3.91
N ARG A 678 -42.12 3.59 4.63
CA ARG A 678 -42.89 4.03 5.80
C ARG A 678 -42.01 4.55 6.93
N VAL A 679 -40.87 3.92 7.18
CA VAL A 679 -39.90 4.43 8.17
C VAL A 679 -39.29 5.74 7.72
N LEU A 680 -38.99 5.89 6.43
CA LEU A 680 -38.47 7.15 5.90
C LEU A 680 -39.45 8.30 6.10
N ASP A 681 -40.74 8.07 5.85
CA ASP A 681 -41.80 9.07 6.10
C ASP A 681 -41.95 9.38 7.60
N LEU A 682 -41.86 8.36 8.47
CA LEU A 682 -41.86 8.55 9.93
C LEU A 682 -40.67 9.41 10.39
N VAL A 683 -39.46 9.10 9.91
CA VAL A 683 -38.24 9.85 10.24
C VAL A 683 -38.34 11.29 9.75
N ARG A 684 -38.82 11.51 8.52
CA ARG A 684 -39.05 12.86 7.97
C ARG A 684 -40.08 13.65 8.77
N GLY A 685 -41.21 13.02 9.12
CA GLY A 685 -42.25 13.63 9.94
C GLY A 685 -41.74 13.99 11.34
N TRP A 686 -40.96 13.09 11.96
CA TRP A 686 -40.33 13.31 13.27
C TRP A 686 -39.34 14.48 13.26
N LEU A 687 -38.55 14.62 12.19
CA LEU A 687 -37.56 15.70 12.05
C LEU A 687 -38.18 17.05 11.65
N ALA A 688 -39.30 17.03 10.93
CA ALA A 688 -40.00 18.24 10.50
C ALA A 688 -40.71 18.97 11.66
N GLU A 689 -40.98 18.29 12.77
CA GLU A 689 -41.71 18.84 13.90
C GLU A 689 -40.78 19.46 14.97
N PRO A 690 -40.84 20.79 15.20
CA PRO A 690 -40.00 21.46 16.19
C PRO A 690 -40.25 21.03 17.64
N ARG A 691 -41.48 20.63 18.01
CA ARG A 691 -41.81 20.19 19.38
C ARG A 691 -41.10 18.88 19.77
N LEU A 692 -40.72 18.07 18.79
CA LEU A 692 -40.04 16.78 19.00
C LEU A 692 -38.51 16.93 18.99
N ALA A 693 -37.99 18.16 18.99
CA ALA A 693 -36.55 18.42 18.85
C ALA A 693 -35.70 17.77 19.94
N ASP A 694 -36.20 17.78 21.19
CA ASP A 694 -35.52 17.28 22.39
C ASP A 694 -35.92 15.84 22.74
N ALA A 695 -36.83 15.22 21.98
CA ALA A 695 -37.31 13.86 22.19
C ALA A 695 -36.53 12.84 21.34
N ARG A 696 -36.28 11.66 21.92
CA ARG A 696 -35.61 10.54 21.24
C ARG A 696 -36.64 9.54 20.72
N LEU A 697 -36.55 9.20 19.44
CA LEU A 697 -37.37 8.14 18.82
C LEU A 697 -36.62 6.81 18.86
N VAL A 698 -37.16 5.82 19.57
CA VAL A 698 -36.59 4.49 19.71
C VAL A 698 -37.28 3.55 18.73
N MET A 699 -36.57 3.17 17.66
CA MET A 699 -37.04 2.26 16.63
C MET A 699 -36.90 0.83 17.14
N VAL A 700 -38.02 0.14 17.35
CA VAL A 700 -38.01 -1.23 17.89
C VAL A 700 -38.34 -2.27 16.84
N THR A 701 -37.38 -3.15 16.56
CA THR A 701 -37.44 -4.24 15.58
C THR A 701 -37.37 -5.62 16.25
N ARG A 702 -37.64 -6.67 15.47
CA ARG A 702 -37.41 -8.07 15.86
C ARG A 702 -36.54 -8.74 14.80
N GLY A 703 -35.56 -9.54 15.22
CA GLY A 703 -34.73 -10.34 14.33
C GLY A 703 -33.95 -9.55 13.26
N ALA A 704 -33.72 -8.24 13.45
CA ALA A 704 -33.09 -7.39 12.44
C ALA A 704 -31.56 -7.58 12.35
N VAL A 705 -30.94 -8.12 13.41
CA VAL A 705 -29.49 -8.26 13.54
C VAL A 705 -29.10 -9.62 14.14
N ALA A 706 -28.14 -10.28 13.51
CA ALA A 706 -27.48 -11.45 14.06
C ALA A 706 -26.48 -11.01 15.16
N VAL A 707 -26.57 -11.66 16.31
CA VAL A 707 -25.77 -11.33 17.50
C VAL A 707 -24.66 -12.35 17.74
N ASP A 708 -24.86 -13.61 17.35
CA ASP A 708 -23.96 -14.74 17.63
C ASP A 708 -22.89 -15.00 16.55
N GLY A 709 -22.58 -13.99 15.72
CA GLY A 709 -21.57 -14.09 14.67
C GLY A 709 -22.01 -14.85 13.39
N PRO A 710 -21.08 -15.09 12.44
CA PRO A 710 -21.39 -15.62 11.10
C PRO A 710 -21.85 -17.08 11.09
N GLU A 711 -21.70 -17.81 12.20
CA GLU A 711 -22.19 -19.19 12.37
C GLU A 711 -23.60 -19.25 13.00
N SER A 712 -24.24 -18.10 13.22
CA SER A 712 -25.60 -18.04 13.77
C SER A 712 -26.61 -18.67 12.81
N THR A 713 -27.40 -19.62 13.32
CA THR A 713 -28.52 -20.25 12.61
C THR A 713 -29.81 -19.41 12.67
N THR A 714 -29.78 -18.26 13.33
CA THR A 714 -30.93 -17.35 13.46
C THR A 714 -31.16 -16.61 12.14
N ARG A 715 -32.34 -16.81 11.54
CA ARG A 715 -32.73 -16.14 10.30
C ARG A 715 -32.96 -14.64 10.56
N VAL A 716 -32.25 -13.78 9.85
CA VAL A 716 -32.43 -12.31 9.92
C VAL A 716 -33.65 -11.89 9.11
N ASP A 717 -34.51 -11.06 9.69
CA ASP A 717 -35.62 -10.40 8.99
C ASP A 717 -35.07 -9.30 8.07
N LEU A 718 -35.24 -9.49 6.75
CA LEU A 718 -34.73 -8.58 5.72
C LEU A 718 -35.41 -7.21 5.76
N SER A 719 -36.70 -7.15 6.08
CA SER A 719 -37.46 -5.90 6.20
C SER A 719 -36.95 -5.10 7.39
N ALA A 720 -36.76 -5.77 8.53
CA ALA A 720 -36.22 -5.15 9.74
C ALA A 720 -34.75 -4.73 9.59
N ALA A 721 -33.93 -5.52 8.88
CA ALA A 721 -32.54 -5.17 8.57
C ALA A 721 -32.44 -3.93 7.67
N ALA A 722 -33.33 -3.78 6.69
CA ALA A 722 -33.39 -2.58 5.83
C ALA A 722 -33.71 -1.31 6.65
N VAL A 723 -34.60 -1.42 7.64
CA VAL A 723 -34.89 -0.34 8.60
C VAL A 723 -33.64 0.05 9.39
N TRP A 724 -32.84 -0.92 9.86
CA TRP A 724 -31.58 -0.64 10.55
C TRP A 724 -30.59 0.12 9.65
N GLY A 725 -30.48 -0.22 8.37
CA GLY A 725 -29.65 0.50 7.40
C GLY A 725 -30.06 1.97 7.22
N LEU A 726 -31.36 2.21 7.04
CA LEU A 726 -31.91 3.57 6.91
C LEU A 726 -31.67 4.40 8.17
N VAL A 727 -32.01 3.86 9.35
CA VAL A 727 -31.93 4.60 10.61
C VAL A 727 -30.49 4.86 11.03
N ARG A 728 -29.53 3.98 10.73
CA ARG A 728 -28.09 4.26 10.93
C ARG A 728 -27.61 5.49 10.16
N SER A 729 -28.14 5.70 8.95
CA SER A 729 -27.87 6.90 8.17
C SER A 729 -28.46 8.13 8.87
N ALA A 730 -29.71 8.05 9.33
CA ALA A 730 -30.36 9.12 10.10
C ALA A 730 -29.66 9.42 11.44
N GLN A 731 -29.11 8.42 12.14
CA GLN A 731 -28.30 8.60 13.36
C GLN A 731 -27.01 9.39 13.08
N SER A 732 -26.40 9.18 11.91
CA SER A 732 -25.19 9.90 11.50
C SER A 732 -25.50 11.36 11.13
N GLU A 733 -26.63 11.61 10.47
CA GLU A 733 -27.10 12.96 10.11
C GLU A 733 -27.63 13.76 11.32
N HIS A 734 -28.25 13.07 12.28
CA HIS A 734 -28.89 13.66 13.46
C HIS A 734 -28.52 12.91 14.76
N PRO A 735 -27.30 13.10 15.29
CA PRO A 735 -26.84 12.43 16.51
C PRO A 735 -27.77 12.67 17.71
N GLY A 736 -28.01 11.62 18.50
CA GLY A 736 -28.84 11.69 19.71
C GLY A 736 -30.36 11.74 19.49
N ARG A 737 -30.85 11.79 18.25
CA ARG A 737 -32.29 11.84 17.92
C ARG A 737 -32.97 10.47 17.81
N PHE A 738 -32.22 9.41 17.48
CA PHE A 738 -32.75 8.08 17.20
C PHE A 738 -31.97 6.99 17.94
N VAL A 739 -32.68 5.99 18.46
CA VAL A 739 -32.08 4.78 19.07
C VAL A 739 -32.65 3.55 18.36
N LEU A 740 -31.79 2.60 17.98
CA LEU A 740 -32.22 1.32 17.42
C LEU A 740 -32.24 0.25 18.51
N LEU A 741 -33.32 -0.50 18.59
CA LEU A 741 -33.50 -1.61 19.52
C LEU A 741 -34.02 -2.84 18.79
N ASP A 742 -33.28 -3.95 18.82
CA ASP A 742 -33.75 -5.25 18.32
C ASP A 742 -34.08 -6.20 19.49
N ARG A 743 -35.21 -6.92 19.41
CA ARG A 743 -35.65 -7.87 20.45
C ARG A 743 -35.90 -9.27 19.90
N ASP A 744 -35.88 -10.29 20.76
CA ASP A 744 -36.17 -11.69 20.42
C ASP A 744 -37.65 -11.96 20.13
N ASP A 745 -37.92 -13.09 19.46
CA ASP A 745 -39.26 -13.63 19.30
C ASP A 745 -39.75 -14.31 20.59
N GLU A 746 -40.99 -14.01 20.97
CA GLU A 746 -41.65 -14.53 22.18
C GLU A 746 -41.81 -16.07 22.18
N HIS A 747 -41.53 -16.76 21.06
CA HIS A 747 -41.65 -18.22 20.94
C HIS A 747 -40.48 -19.00 21.58
N ASP A 748 -39.30 -18.39 21.77
CA ASP A 748 -38.13 -19.09 22.36
C ASP A 748 -38.05 -18.97 23.89
N CYS A 749 -38.96 -18.22 24.52
CA CYS A 749 -38.90 -17.93 25.96
C CYS A 749 -39.44 -19.04 26.89
N GLN A 750 -39.84 -20.20 26.37
CA GLN A 750 -40.38 -21.30 27.19
C GLN A 750 -39.31 -22.16 27.91
N ALA A 751 -38.01 -21.84 27.78
CA ALA A 751 -36.92 -22.66 28.34
C ALA A 751 -36.13 -22.03 29.51
N ALA A 752 -36.47 -20.85 30.03
CA ALA A 752 -35.76 -20.26 31.18
C ALA A 752 -36.63 -20.26 32.46
N PRO A 753 -36.30 -21.05 33.48
CA PRO A 753 -36.99 -20.99 34.76
C PRO A 753 -36.42 -19.83 35.60
N HIS A 754 -37.33 -19.03 36.17
CA HIS A 754 -37.14 -18.02 37.23
C HIS A 754 -36.71 -16.60 36.80
N THR A 755 -37.68 -15.75 36.47
CA THR A 755 -37.72 -14.33 36.91
C THR A 755 -39.12 -13.75 36.67
N ASP A 756 -39.85 -13.45 37.74
CA ASP A 756 -41.24 -12.91 37.73
C ASP A 756 -41.32 -11.41 37.38
N ALA A 757 -40.55 -10.92 36.40
CA ALA A 757 -40.64 -9.53 35.93
C ALA A 757 -41.24 -9.49 34.51
N PRO A 758 -42.29 -8.70 34.25
CA PRO A 758 -42.87 -8.59 32.91
C PRO A 758 -41.82 -8.06 31.93
N HIS A 759 -41.70 -8.68 30.74
CA HIS A 759 -40.70 -8.37 29.70
C HIS A 759 -40.63 -6.87 29.31
N THR A 760 -41.70 -6.11 29.55
CA THR A 760 -41.79 -4.66 29.32
C THR A 760 -40.88 -3.84 30.22
N ASP A 761 -40.60 -4.28 31.45
CA ASP A 761 -39.73 -3.55 32.38
C ASP A 761 -38.25 -3.67 31.98
N ALA A 762 -37.85 -4.84 31.50
CA ALA A 762 -36.48 -5.08 31.00
C ALA A 762 -36.15 -4.20 29.79
N LEU A 763 -37.10 -4.03 28.85
CA LEU A 763 -36.93 -3.15 27.69
C LEU A 763 -36.73 -1.68 28.10
N ARG A 764 -37.56 -1.18 29.03
CA ARG A 764 -37.46 0.21 29.50
C ARG A 764 -36.16 0.48 30.23
N ILE A 765 -35.75 -0.44 31.11
CA ILE A 765 -34.48 -0.37 31.84
C ILE A 765 -33.30 -0.35 30.85
N ALA A 766 -33.33 -1.22 29.83
CA ALA A 766 -32.26 -1.31 28.86
C ALA A 766 -32.15 -0.06 27.98
N VAL A 767 -33.27 0.49 27.52
CA VAL A 767 -33.29 1.74 26.74
C VAL A 767 -32.88 2.95 27.58
N ALA A 768 -33.37 3.05 28.82
CA ALA A 768 -32.96 4.13 29.73
C ALA A 768 -31.45 4.11 29.98
N HIS A 769 -30.88 2.93 30.24
CA HIS A 769 -29.44 2.77 30.40
C HIS A 769 -28.66 3.05 29.10
N ALA A 770 -29.15 2.61 27.95
CA ALA A 770 -28.53 2.93 26.67
C ALA A 770 -28.49 4.44 26.43
N ILE A 771 -29.60 5.15 26.74
CA ILE A 771 -29.70 6.61 26.64
C ILE A 771 -28.73 7.31 27.61
N GLU A 772 -28.63 6.86 28.86
CA GLU A 772 -27.67 7.39 29.86
C GLU A 772 -26.22 7.22 29.42
N MET A 773 -25.91 6.11 28.74
CA MET A 773 -24.56 5.76 28.25
C MET A 773 -24.28 6.27 26.83
N ASP A 774 -25.23 7.01 26.24
CA ASP A 774 -25.19 7.50 24.86
C ASP A 774 -24.98 6.41 23.79
N GLU A 775 -25.55 5.22 24.04
CA GLU A 775 -25.51 4.08 23.13
C GLU A 775 -26.65 4.19 22.10
N PRO A 776 -26.34 4.34 20.80
CA PRO A 776 -27.37 4.54 19.77
C PRO A 776 -28.04 3.23 19.32
N GLN A 777 -27.47 2.06 19.65
CA GLN A 777 -27.94 0.77 19.14
C GLN A 777 -27.90 -0.28 20.27
N LEU A 778 -28.97 -1.07 20.38
CA LEU A 778 -29.09 -2.14 21.35
C LEU A 778 -29.74 -3.40 20.73
N ALA A 779 -29.29 -4.58 21.15
CA ALA A 779 -30.03 -5.83 21.00
C ALA A 779 -30.38 -6.40 22.38
N LEU A 780 -31.62 -6.83 22.58
CA LEU A 780 -32.08 -7.46 23.82
C LEU A 780 -32.28 -8.96 23.56
N ARG A 781 -31.35 -9.78 24.09
CA ARG A 781 -31.33 -11.24 23.95
C ARG A 781 -31.53 -11.93 25.29
N ALA A 782 -32.60 -12.71 25.45
CA ALA A 782 -32.91 -13.43 26.72
C ALA A 782 -32.76 -12.54 27.99
N GLY A 783 -33.22 -11.29 27.93
CA GLY A 783 -33.12 -10.32 29.04
C GLY A 783 -31.75 -9.63 29.19
N ARG A 784 -30.78 -9.91 28.33
CA ARG A 784 -29.46 -9.25 28.30
C ARG A 784 -29.44 -8.14 27.24
N ALA A 785 -29.00 -6.96 27.65
CA ALA A 785 -28.75 -5.83 26.76
C ALA A 785 -27.35 -5.95 26.14
N LEU A 786 -27.26 -5.89 24.82
CA LEU A 786 -26.03 -6.02 24.05
C LEU A 786 -25.84 -4.78 23.16
N VAL A 787 -24.61 -4.31 23.02
CA VAL A 787 -24.25 -3.14 22.20
C VAL A 787 -23.19 -3.50 21.17
N PRO A 788 -23.27 -2.99 19.92
CA PRO A 788 -22.32 -3.32 18.87
C PRO A 788 -21.00 -2.56 19.06
N ARG A 789 -19.88 -3.23 18.80
CA ARG A 789 -18.52 -2.66 18.81
C ARG A 789 -17.74 -3.11 17.59
N LEU A 790 -16.93 -2.24 17.03
CA LEU A 790 -15.97 -2.61 16.00
C LEU A 790 -14.71 -3.16 16.66
N VAL A 791 -14.34 -4.39 16.33
CA VAL A 791 -13.11 -5.06 16.79
C VAL A 791 -12.29 -5.49 15.58
N PRO A 792 -10.94 -5.47 15.62
CA PRO A 792 -10.16 -5.82 14.44
C PRO A 792 -10.36 -7.29 14.05
N ALA A 793 -10.44 -7.54 12.74
CA ALA A 793 -10.73 -8.84 12.16
C ALA A 793 -9.42 -9.63 12.04
N GLY A 794 -9.34 -10.76 12.75
CA GLY A 794 -8.12 -11.55 12.87
C GLY A 794 -7.41 -11.36 14.21
N THR A 795 -7.59 -10.23 14.90
CA THR A 795 -7.32 -10.12 16.34
C THR A 795 -8.51 -10.58 17.17
N GLY A 796 -9.20 -11.61 16.69
CA GLY A 796 -10.06 -12.43 17.51
C GLY A 796 -9.21 -13.17 18.53
N GLY A 797 -8.61 -12.42 19.45
CA GLY A 797 -8.49 -12.82 20.83
C GLY A 797 -9.91 -13.08 21.31
N ALA A 798 -10.44 -14.25 20.94
CA ALA A 798 -11.11 -15.07 21.93
C ALA A 798 -10.12 -15.09 23.10
N GLY A 799 -10.29 -14.19 24.06
CA GLY A 799 -9.53 -14.20 25.28
C GLY A 799 -9.90 -15.49 25.99
N LEU A 800 -9.23 -16.60 25.66
CA LEU A 800 -9.47 -17.96 26.15
C LEU A 800 -10.91 -18.18 26.65
N VAL A 801 -11.91 -17.87 25.83
CA VAL A 801 -13.25 -18.40 26.04
C VAL A 801 -13.23 -19.69 25.26
N GLY A 802 -13.06 -20.80 25.99
CA GLY A 802 -13.04 -22.13 25.39
C GLY A 802 -14.23 -22.28 24.45
N PRO A 803 -14.02 -22.71 23.20
CA PRO A 803 -15.11 -22.85 22.25
C PRO A 803 -16.10 -23.88 22.78
N VAL A 804 -17.34 -23.43 23.00
CA VAL A 804 -18.51 -24.26 23.36
C VAL A 804 -18.86 -25.25 22.23
N ALA A 805 -18.12 -25.22 21.11
CA ALA A 805 -18.31 -26.04 19.92
C ALA A 805 -17.09 -26.88 19.47
N GLN A 806 -16.07 -27.13 20.31
CA GLN A 806 -15.01 -28.09 19.97
C GLN A 806 -15.39 -29.54 20.34
N PRO A 807 -14.87 -30.55 19.60
CA PRO A 807 -15.08 -31.97 19.93
C PRO A 807 -14.58 -32.29 21.35
N GLU A 808 -15.16 -33.32 22.00
CA GLU A 808 -14.82 -33.74 23.38
C GLU A 808 -13.32 -34.00 23.62
N ALA A 809 -12.51 -34.12 22.57
CA ALA A 809 -11.07 -34.28 22.61
C ALA A 809 -10.32 -33.28 21.70
N TRP A 810 -9.56 -32.39 22.33
CA TRP A 810 -8.66 -31.41 21.70
C TRP A 810 -7.36 -31.29 22.49
N ARG A 811 -6.30 -30.75 21.91
CA ARG A 811 -5.05 -30.39 22.60
C ARG A 811 -4.48 -29.09 22.05
N LEU A 812 -3.64 -28.39 22.80
CA LEU A 812 -2.86 -27.27 22.27
C LEU A 812 -1.69 -27.80 21.46
N ASP A 813 -1.54 -27.28 20.25
CA ASP A 813 -0.45 -27.59 19.33
C ASP A 813 -0.09 -26.35 18.49
N THR A 814 1.03 -26.37 17.80
CA THR A 814 1.46 -25.27 16.92
C THR A 814 0.86 -25.44 15.52
N ALA A 815 0.08 -24.47 15.05
CA ALA A 815 -0.40 -24.43 13.67
C ALA A 815 0.57 -23.63 12.78
N GLY A 816 1.31 -24.31 11.90
CA GLY A 816 2.25 -23.65 10.99
C GLY A 816 3.61 -23.36 11.63
N THR A 817 4.12 -22.13 11.50
CA THR A 817 5.43 -21.75 12.06
C THR A 817 5.40 -21.79 13.59
N ALA A 818 6.44 -22.34 14.20
CA ALA A 818 6.55 -22.49 15.65
C ALA A 818 6.85 -21.12 16.32
N THR A 819 5.80 -20.33 16.49
CA THR A 819 5.79 -19.13 17.33
C THR A 819 4.70 -19.27 18.40
N LEU A 820 4.83 -18.52 19.49
CA LEU A 820 3.85 -18.56 20.58
C LEU A 820 2.47 -18.05 20.13
N GLU A 821 2.40 -17.17 19.13
CA GLU A 821 1.13 -16.70 18.57
C GLU A 821 0.36 -17.80 17.81
N ASN A 822 1.07 -18.83 17.34
CA ASN A 822 0.50 -19.91 16.54
C ASN A 822 0.11 -21.15 17.35
N VAL A 823 0.15 -21.08 18.69
CA VAL A 823 -0.34 -22.15 19.56
C VAL A 823 -1.85 -22.09 19.63
N VAL A 824 -2.52 -23.07 19.04
CA VAL A 824 -3.98 -23.14 18.93
C VAL A 824 -4.51 -24.48 19.44
N PRO A 825 -5.78 -24.55 19.89
CA PRO A 825 -6.41 -25.83 20.16
C PRO A 825 -6.69 -26.58 18.84
N VAL A 826 -6.15 -27.80 18.71
CA VAL A 826 -6.36 -28.71 17.58
C VAL A 826 -7.19 -29.93 18.01
N PRO A 827 -8.11 -30.44 17.16
CA PRO A 827 -8.81 -31.69 17.44
C PRO A 827 -7.85 -32.87 17.61
N CYS A 828 -8.12 -33.74 18.60
CA CYS A 828 -7.31 -34.93 18.90
C CYS A 828 -8.21 -36.16 19.12
N PRO A 829 -8.95 -36.62 18.09
CA PRO A 829 -9.87 -37.76 18.25
C PRO A 829 -9.16 -39.07 18.61
N GLU A 830 -7.86 -39.21 18.28
CA GLU A 830 -7.06 -40.40 18.57
C GLU A 830 -6.95 -40.70 20.07
N VAL A 831 -7.04 -39.69 20.95
CA VAL A 831 -6.99 -39.89 22.41
C VAL A 831 -8.21 -40.68 22.93
N LEU A 832 -9.30 -40.72 22.16
CA LEU A 832 -10.53 -41.44 22.49
C LEU A 832 -10.53 -42.90 21.97
N ALA A 833 -9.52 -43.32 21.22
CA ALA A 833 -9.41 -44.69 20.72
C ALA A 833 -9.31 -45.72 21.88
N PRO A 834 -9.73 -46.99 21.69
CA PRO A 834 -9.59 -48.02 22.71
C PRO A 834 -8.16 -48.15 23.24
N LEU A 835 -7.99 -48.23 24.57
CA LEU A 835 -6.67 -48.28 25.20
C LEU A 835 -5.96 -49.61 24.94
N GLY A 836 -4.67 -49.53 24.59
CA GLY A 836 -3.78 -50.68 24.50
C GLY A 836 -3.33 -51.21 25.87
N ALA A 837 -2.63 -52.35 25.88
CA ALA A 837 -2.09 -52.94 27.10
C ALA A 837 -1.15 -51.96 27.83
N GLY A 838 -1.34 -51.79 29.14
CA GLY A 838 -0.55 -50.89 29.97
C GLY A 838 -0.89 -49.40 29.85
N GLN A 839 -1.82 -49.00 28.98
CA GLN A 839 -2.20 -47.59 28.80
C GLN A 839 -3.29 -47.15 29.77
N VAL A 840 -3.29 -45.86 30.13
CA VAL A 840 -4.27 -45.22 31.02
C VAL A 840 -4.69 -43.90 30.42
N ARG A 841 -6.00 -43.61 30.41
CA ARG A 841 -6.53 -42.30 30.02
C ARG A 841 -6.80 -41.46 31.26
N ILE A 842 -6.38 -40.21 31.20
CA ILE A 842 -6.46 -39.27 32.31
C ILE A 842 -7.24 -38.04 31.86
N ALA A 843 -8.25 -37.66 32.64
CA ALA A 843 -8.84 -36.34 32.57
C ALA A 843 -7.91 -35.34 33.24
N VAL A 844 -7.20 -34.57 32.43
CA VAL A 844 -6.19 -33.62 32.89
C VAL A 844 -6.88 -32.50 33.68
N ARG A 845 -6.29 -32.14 34.83
CA ARG A 845 -6.77 -31.06 35.70
C ARG A 845 -5.74 -29.94 35.84
N ALA A 846 -4.47 -30.28 35.69
CA ALA A 846 -3.36 -29.33 35.60
C ALA A 846 -2.22 -29.98 34.79
N ALA A 847 -1.52 -29.19 34.00
CA ALA A 847 -0.31 -29.60 33.29
C ALA A 847 0.83 -28.63 33.63
N GLY A 848 2.06 -29.16 33.67
CA GLY A 848 3.26 -28.37 33.94
C GLY A 848 3.86 -27.85 32.63
N VAL A 849 4.21 -26.56 32.58
CA VAL A 849 4.93 -25.98 31.44
C VAL A 849 6.43 -26.09 31.71
N ASN A 850 7.13 -26.82 30.85
CA ASN A 850 8.56 -27.05 30.95
C ASN A 850 9.35 -26.20 29.95
N PHE A 851 10.65 -26.06 30.17
CA PHE A 851 11.53 -25.30 29.28
C PHE A 851 11.53 -25.86 27.85
N ARG A 852 11.39 -27.20 27.71
CA ARG A 852 11.18 -27.86 26.43
C ARG A 852 9.95 -27.30 25.71
N ASP A 853 8.82 -27.17 26.40
CA ASP A 853 7.56 -26.73 25.77
C ASP A 853 7.68 -25.31 25.23
N ALA A 854 8.39 -24.42 25.95
CA ALA A 854 8.70 -23.08 25.48
C ALA A 854 9.63 -23.09 24.25
N MET A 855 10.69 -23.91 24.27
CA MET A 855 11.60 -24.02 23.13
C MET A 855 10.94 -24.63 21.89
N VAL A 856 10.08 -25.65 22.07
CA VAL A 856 9.29 -26.25 20.99
C VAL A 856 8.29 -25.23 20.43
N GLY A 857 7.57 -24.51 21.29
CA GLY A 857 6.64 -23.44 20.88
C GLY A 857 7.31 -22.25 20.20
N LEU A 858 8.61 -22.01 20.45
CA LEU A 858 9.44 -20.99 19.80
C LEU A 858 10.24 -21.53 18.60
N GLY A 859 10.07 -22.80 18.22
CA GLY A 859 10.79 -23.40 17.09
C GLY A 859 12.30 -23.56 17.30
N MET A 860 12.76 -23.50 18.54
CA MET A 860 14.19 -23.53 18.93
C MET A 860 14.75 -24.96 19.05
N VAL A 861 13.91 -26.00 19.06
CA VAL A 861 14.35 -27.40 19.12
C VAL A 861 13.75 -28.17 17.93
N PRO A 862 14.52 -28.33 16.83
CA PRO A 862 14.07 -29.04 15.63
C PRO A 862 13.72 -30.51 15.91
N GLY A 863 12.75 -31.05 15.17
CA GLY A 863 12.35 -32.46 15.22
C GLY A 863 11.50 -32.86 16.44
N GLN A 864 11.32 -31.96 17.43
CA GLN A 864 10.45 -32.20 18.57
C GLN A 864 9.10 -31.53 18.38
N THR A 865 8.03 -32.31 18.40
CA THR A 865 6.65 -31.84 18.32
C THR A 865 5.91 -32.14 19.64
N GLY A 866 4.72 -31.55 19.79
CA GLY A 866 3.84 -31.79 20.94
C GLY A 866 4.19 -31.00 22.19
N LEU A 867 3.18 -30.36 22.78
CA LEU A 867 3.30 -29.52 23.98
C LEU A 867 2.74 -30.22 25.23
N GLY A 868 3.51 -30.18 26.32
CA GLY A 868 3.07 -30.62 27.65
C GLY A 868 3.55 -32.01 28.03
N GLY A 869 4.76 -32.09 28.59
CA GLY A 869 5.41 -33.34 29.02
C GLY A 869 5.04 -33.87 30.44
N GLU A 870 4.20 -33.17 31.19
CA GLU A 870 3.78 -33.60 32.53
C GLU A 870 2.40 -33.07 32.92
N GLY A 871 1.74 -33.77 33.83
CA GLY A 871 0.53 -33.24 34.43
C GLY A 871 -0.04 -34.07 35.56
N ALA A 872 -1.18 -33.62 36.03
CA ALA A 872 -1.95 -34.23 37.11
C ALA A 872 -3.44 -34.21 36.76
N GLY A 873 -4.13 -35.31 37.07
CA GLY A 873 -5.51 -35.50 36.69
C GLY A 873 -6.17 -36.69 37.37
N VAL A 874 -7.32 -37.09 36.84
CA VAL A 874 -8.09 -38.23 37.33
C VAL A 874 -8.11 -39.31 36.27
N VAL A 875 -7.82 -40.56 36.66
CA VAL A 875 -7.93 -41.71 35.74
C VAL A 875 -9.39 -41.90 35.34
N VAL A 876 -9.67 -41.93 34.04
CA VAL A 876 -11.03 -42.10 33.51
C VAL A 876 -11.22 -43.43 32.78
N ASP A 877 -10.15 -44.06 32.31
CA ASP A 877 -10.19 -45.37 31.66
C ASP A 877 -8.84 -46.08 31.78
N ILE A 878 -8.84 -47.41 31.78
CA ILE A 878 -7.65 -48.25 31.93
C ILE A 878 -7.61 -49.34 30.86
N GLY A 879 -6.44 -49.50 30.24
CA GLY A 879 -6.19 -50.57 29.29
C GLY A 879 -5.96 -51.93 29.95
N PRO A 880 -5.89 -53.00 29.16
CA PRO A 880 -5.54 -54.34 29.65
C PRO A 880 -4.22 -54.33 30.44
N GLU A 881 -4.07 -55.24 31.41
CA GLU A 881 -2.83 -55.45 32.21
C GLU A 881 -2.48 -54.35 33.23
N VAL A 882 -3.24 -53.25 33.29
CA VAL A 882 -3.08 -52.23 34.34
C VAL A 882 -3.69 -52.72 35.67
N THR A 883 -2.88 -52.78 36.73
CA THR A 883 -3.32 -53.34 38.03
C THR A 883 -3.07 -52.44 39.24
N HIS A 884 -2.22 -51.41 39.11
CA HIS A 884 -1.80 -50.55 40.22
C HIS A 884 -2.46 -49.15 40.24
N VAL A 885 -3.30 -48.84 39.26
CA VAL A 885 -4.14 -47.63 39.22
C VAL A 885 -5.57 -48.01 38.82
N ALA A 886 -6.56 -47.31 39.38
CA ALA A 886 -7.98 -47.53 39.13
C ALA A 886 -8.68 -46.27 38.60
N VAL A 887 -9.79 -46.46 37.88
CA VAL A 887 -10.66 -45.35 37.46
C VAL A 887 -11.14 -44.57 38.68
N GLY A 888 -10.98 -43.25 38.65
CA GLY A 888 -11.23 -42.34 39.77
C GLY A 888 -9.99 -41.95 40.56
N ASP A 889 -8.86 -42.64 40.38
CA ASP A 889 -7.63 -42.30 41.09
C ASP A 889 -7.07 -40.94 40.66
N ARG A 890 -6.61 -40.18 41.65
CA ARG A 890 -5.90 -38.91 41.43
C ARG A 890 -4.43 -39.20 41.21
N VAL A 891 -3.94 -38.93 40.00
CA VAL A 891 -2.58 -39.28 39.57
C VAL A 891 -1.80 -38.07 39.07
N MET A 892 -0.48 -38.10 39.22
CA MET A 892 0.47 -37.21 38.59
C MET A 892 1.56 -38.03 37.89
N GLY A 893 2.18 -37.49 36.84
CA GLY A 893 3.22 -38.21 36.15
C GLY A 893 3.70 -37.56 34.87
N VAL A 894 4.50 -38.32 34.12
CA VAL A 894 4.94 -37.94 32.77
C VAL A 894 3.81 -38.28 31.81
N LEU A 895 3.32 -37.25 31.14
CA LEU A 895 2.22 -37.31 30.19
C LEU A 895 2.74 -36.85 28.84
N ASP A 896 2.26 -37.45 27.77
CA ASP A 896 2.53 -36.94 26.43
C ASP A 896 1.41 -35.99 26.00
N GLN A 897 1.79 -34.84 25.43
CA GLN A 897 0.89 -33.83 24.88
C GLN A 897 -0.28 -33.42 25.79
N SER A 898 0.01 -33.19 27.06
CA SER A 898 -0.98 -33.03 28.13
C SER A 898 -1.74 -31.70 28.17
N PHE A 899 -1.48 -30.78 27.23
CA PHE A 899 -2.18 -29.50 27.15
C PHE A 899 -3.56 -29.65 26.48
N GLY A 900 -4.43 -30.46 27.07
CA GLY A 900 -5.81 -30.70 26.62
C GLY A 900 -6.68 -31.22 27.78
N PRO A 901 -7.97 -31.54 27.54
CA PRO A 901 -8.85 -32.09 28.57
C PRO A 901 -8.54 -33.57 28.88
N LEU A 902 -7.90 -34.29 27.96
CA LEU A 902 -7.56 -35.71 28.06
C LEU A 902 -6.11 -35.96 27.65
N ALA A 903 -5.46 -36.93 28.28
CA ALA A 903 -4.16 -37.46 27.88
C ALA A 903 -4.12 -38.99 28.07
N VAL A 904 -3.37 -39.68 27.21
CA VAL A 904 -3.10 -41.13 27.33
C VAL A 904 -1.62 -41.34 27.60
N THR A 905 -1.29 -42.15 28.60
CA THR A 905 0.10 -42.49 28.93
C THR A 905 0.23 -43.92 29.41
N ASP A 906 1.46 -44.40 29.58
CA ASP A 906 1.75 -45.70 30.20
C ASP A 906 1.55 -45.63 31.72
N ALA A 907 0.85 -46.62 32.28
CA ALA A 907 0.53 -46.70 33.70
C ALA A 907 1.77 -46.62 34.62
N ARG A 908 2.95 -47.05 34.14
CA ARG A 908 4.22 -47.02 34.89
C ARG A 908 4.77 -45.61 35.08
N LEU A 909 4.32 -44.65 34.28
CA LEU A 909 4.75 -43.24 34.34
C LEU A 909 3.91 -42.42 35.33
N LEU A 910 2.97 -43.05 36.04
CA LEU A 910 2.04 -42.42 36.95
C LEU A 910 2.32 -42.78 38.41
N ALA A 911 2.11 -41.79 39.28
CA ALA A 911 2.11 -41.95 40.73
C ALA A 911 0.83 -41.35 41.32
N PRO A 912 0.29 -41.91 42.42
CA PRO A 912 -0.83 -41.32 43.12
C PRO A 912 -0.45 -39.95 43.69
N ILE A 913 -1.36 -38.99 43.59
CA ILE A 913 -1.19 -37.66 44.21
C ILE A 913 -1.26 -37.82 45.74
N PRO A 914 -0.25 -37.36 46.50
CA PRO A 914 -0.28 -37.41 47.96
C PRO A 914 -1.50 -36.71 48.56
N GLU A 915 -1.95 -37.21 49.71
CA GLU A 915 -3.07 -36.60 50.43
C GLU A 915 -2.75 -35.14 50.80
N GLY A 916 -3.71 -34.25 50.56
CA GLY A 916 -3.56 -32.81 50.79
C GLY A 916 -2.93 -32.02 49.64
N TRP A 917 -2.42 -32.65 48.57
CA TRP A 917 -1.90 -31.94 47.41
C TRP A 917 -3.01 -31.53 46.44
N SER A 918 -2.94 -30.31 45.92
CA SER A 918 -3.75 -29.87 44.78
C SER A 918 -3.21 -30.43 43.45
N PHE A 919 -4.05 -30.50 42.42
CA PHE A 919 -3.59 -30.90 41.07
C PHE A 919 -2.47 -29.98 40.55
N ARG A 920 -2.53 -28.67 40.84
CA ARG A 920 -1.50 -27.71 40.43
C ARG A 920 -0.15 -28.00 41.09
N GLN A 921 -0.14 -28.31 42.39
CA GLN A 921 1.09 -28.70 43.08
C GLN A 921 1.65 -30.01 42.53
N ALA A 922 0.78 -30.99 42.30
CA ALA A 922 1.15 -32.29 41.78
C ALA A 922 1.71 -32.22 40.35
N ALA A 923 1.16 -31.35 39.49
CA ALA A 923 1.62 -31.18 38.11
C ALA A 923 3.00 -30.53 37.98
N ALA A 924 3.52 -29.86 39.02
CA ALA A 924 4.81 -29.16 38.99
C ALA A 924 6.00 -30.03 39.47
N VAL A 925 5.76 -31.32 39.72
CA VAL A 925 6.71 -32.23 40.39
C VAL A 925 7.37 -33.24 39.44
N PRO A 926 6.64 -33.95 38.55
CA PRO A 926 7.15 -35.14 37.86
C PRO A 926 8.46 -34.90 37.10
N VAL A 927 8.46 -34.05 36.07
CA VAL A 927 9.63 -33.86 35.20
C VAL A 927 10.78 -33.23 35.99
N ALA A 928 10.51 -32.17 36.75
CA ALA A 928 11.55 -31.49 37.52
C ALA A 928 12.28 -32.42 38.51
N HIS A 929 11.54 -33.25 39.26
CA HIS A 929 12.14 -34.15 40.25
C HIS A 929 12.73 -35.40 39.63
N LEU A 930 12.12 -35.97 38.59
CA LEU A 930 12.69 -37.12 37.87
C LEU A 930 14.00 -36.74 37.19
N THR A 931 14.07 -35.59 36.51
CA THR A 931 15.30 -35.10 35.89
C THR A 931 16.39 -34.86 36.94
N ALA A 932 16.05 -34.22 38.06
CA ALA A 932 17.01 -33.97 39.14
C ALA A 932 17.48 -35.27 39.82
N TRP A 933 16.58 -36.23 40.06
CA TRP A 933 16.91 -37.52 40.64
C TRP A 933 17.79 -38.34 39.69
N TYR A 934 17.40 -38.45 38.43
CA TYR A 934 18.17 -39.17 37.41
C TYR A 934 19.58 -38.58 37.24
N GLY A 935 19.68 -37.25 37.15
CA GLY A 935 20.96 -36.55 37.01
C GLY A 935 21.87 -36.71 38.24
N LEU A 936 21.34 -36.52 39.45
CA LEU A 936 22.16 -36.52 40.67
C LEU A 936 22.44 -37.93 41.22
N VAL A 937 21.44 -38.82 41.18
CA VAL A 937 21.48 -40.13 41.84
C VAL A 937 21.91 -41.23 40.89
N GLU A 938 21.22 -41.39 39.77
CA GLU A 938 21.46 -42.49 38.82
C GLU A 938 22.73 -42.26 37.99
N LEU A 939 22.88 -41.08 37.39
CA LEU A 939 24.05 -40.72 36.58
C LEU A 939 25.21 -40.19 37.43
N GLY A 940 24.91 -39.24 38.33
CA GLY A 940 25.93 -38.54 39.12
C GLY A 940 26.44 -39.30 40.34
N GLY A 941 25.73 -40.35 40.79
CA GLY A 941 26.13 -41.17 41.93
C GLY A 941 26.32 -40.39 43.24
N LEU A 942 25.62 -39.28 43.43
CA LEU A 942 25.80 -38.38 44.58
C LEU A 942 25.62 -39.12 45.92
N ARG A 943 26.55 -38.89 46.84
CA ARG A 943 26.57 -39.51 48.18
C ARG A 943 26.50 -38.45 49.28
N PRO A 944 26.08 -38.82 50.50
CA PRO A 944 26.17 -37.94 51.66
C PRO A 944 27.59 -37.38 51.85
N GLY A 945 27.70 -36.08 52.10
CA GLY A 945 28.97 -35.35 52.20
C GLY A 945 29.64 -35.00 50.87
N GLY A 946 29.05 -35.38 49.73
CA GLY A 946 29.49 -34.93 48.41
C GLY A 946 29.22 -33.43 48.19
N ARG A 947 29.95 -32.82 47.24
CA ARG A 947 29.74 -31.42 46.83
C ARG A 947 29.13 -31.38 45.44
N VAL A 948 28.12 -30.54 45.25
CA VAL A 948 27.45 -30.38 43.95
C VAL A 948 27.23 -28.91 43.62
N LEU A 949 27.50 -28.53 42.37
CA LEU A 949 27.16 -27.22 41.82
C LEU A 949 25.88 -27.35 40.99
N ILE A 950 24.85 -26.57 41.36
CA ILE A 950 23.55 -26.57 40.70
C ILE A 950 23.37 -25.22 39.98
N HIS A 951 23.37 -25.26 38.65
CA HIS A 951 23.13 -24.07 37.85
C HIS A 951 21.66 -23.69 37.76
N ALA A 952 21.38 -22.39 37.65
CA ALA A 952 20.03 -21.83 37.58
C ALA A 952 19.10 -22.43 38.66
N ALA A 953 19.61 -22.51 39.90
CA ALA A 953 19.00 -23.27 41.00
C ALA A 953 17.61 -22.77 41.42
N THR A 954 17.19 -21.60 40.95
CA THR A 954 15.84 -21.04 41.16
C THR A 954 14.83 -21.43 40.07
N GLY A 955 15.22 -22.21 39.06
CA GLY A 955 14.31 -22.82 38.08
C GLY A 955 13.69 -24.12 38.61
N GLY A 956 12.72 -24.70 37.89
CA GLY A 956 11.99 -25.90 38.33
C GLY A 956 12.90 -27.09 38.68
N VAL A 957 13.74 -27.53 37.73
CA VAL A 957 14.74 -28.60 37.94
C VAL A 957 15.76 -28.19 39.01
N GLY A 958 16.22 -26.94 38.99
CA GLY A 958 17.19 -26.42 39.96
C GLY A 958 16.70 -26.52 41.41
N MET A 959 15.46 -26.12 41.67
CA MET A 959 14.86 -26.20 43.00
C MET A 959 14.70 -27.66 43.46
N ALA A 960 14.30 -28.55 42.56
CA ALA A 960 14.20 -29.98 42.85
C ALA A 960 15.59 -30.57 43.16
N ALA A 961 16.61 -30.22 42.37
CA ALA A 961 17.99 -30.66 42.57
C ALA A 961 18.57 -30.18 43.91
N VAL A 962 18.32 -28.92 44.31
CA VAL A 962 18.75 -28.41 45.64
C VAL A 962 18.11 -29.22 46.76
N ARG A 963 16.80 -29.49 46.67
CA ARG A 963 16.09 -30.28 47.69
C ARG A 963 16.60 -31.71 47.77
N ILE A 964 16.80 -32.38 46.63
CA ILE A 964 17.31 -33.76 46.55
C ILE A 964 18.75 -33.82 47.08
N ALA A 965 19.63 -32.93 46.65
CA ALA A 965 21.01 -32.88 47.12
C ALA A 965 21.09 -32.70 48.64
N ARG A 966 20.29 -31.79 49.22
CA ARG A 966 20.21 -31.60 50.67
C ARG A 966 19.61 -32.80 51.40
N TYR A 967 18.57 -33.42 50.84
CA TYR A 967 17.98 -34.65 51.38
C TYR A 967 19.01 -35.78 51.44
N LEU A 968 19.89 -35.88 50.45
CA LEU A 968 21.00 -36.82 50.40
C LEU A 968 22.18 -36.42 51.30
N GLY A 969 22.14 -35.24 51.94
CA GLY A 969 23.21 -34.74 52.81
C GLY A 969 24.45 -34.23 52.05
N ALA A 970 24.28 -33.80 50.79
CA ALA A 970 25.35 -33.16 50.02
C ALA A 970 25.44 -31.64 50.31
N GLU A 971 26.64 -31.10 50.18
CA GLU A 971 26.93 -29.67 50.20
C GLU A 971 26.63 -29.06 48.84
N VAL A 972 25.78 -28.03 48.83
CA VAL A 972 25.19 -27.46 47.60
C VAL A 972 25.78 -26.08 47.34
N TYR A 973 26.43 -25.93 46.18
CA TYR A 973 26.73 -24.65 45.57
C TYR A 973 25.66 -24.35 44.52
N ALA A 974 25.16 -23.12 44.46
CA ALA A 974 24.06 -22.76 43.57
C ALA A 974 24.34 -21.48 42.79
N THR A 975 23.93 -21.43 41.52
CA THR A 975 23.94 -20.18 40.76
C THR A 975 22.52 -19.70 40.43
N ALA A 976 22.31 -18.40 40.51
CA ALA A 976 21.09 -17.72 40.03
C ALA A 976 21.40 -16.25 39.72
N SER A 977 20.51 -15.56 38.99
CA SER A 977 20.67 -14.12 38.80
C SER A 977 20.61 -13.38 40.15
N PRO A 978 21.32 -12.24 40.32
CA PRO A 978 21.37 -11.52 41.60
C PRO A 978 19.99 -11.20 42.17
N ALA A 979 19.02 -10.82 41.32
CA ALA A 979 17.64 -10.56 41.72
C ALA A 979 16.92 -11.77 42.36
N LYS A 980 17.39 -13.00 42.10
CA LYS A 980 16.81 -14.24 42.62
C LYS A 980 17.60 -14.83 43.80
N HIS A 981 18.66 -14.17 44.27
CA HIS A 981 19.46 -14.67 45.40
C HIS A 981 18.67 -14.78 46.71
N GLY A 982 17.65 -13.95 46.91
CA GLY A 982 16.72 -14.09 48.05
C GLY A 982 15.94 -15.41 48.04
N VAL A 983 15.69 -15.99 46.85
CA VAL A 983 15.05 -17.32 46.72
C VAL A 983 16.03 -18.43 47.12
N LEU A 984 17.30 -18.31 46.74
CA LEU A 984 18.35 -19.25 47.17
C LEU A 984 18.50 -19.26 48.70
N GLU A 985 18.43 -18.07 49.32
CA GLU A 985 18.50 -17.91 50.76
C GLU A 985 17.29 -18.57 51.46
N ALA A 986 16.09 -18.37 50.94
CA ALA A 986 14.88 -19.04 51.43
C ALA A 986 14.94 -20.58 51.27
N MET A 987 15.72 -21.07 50.30
CA MET A 987 16.01 -22.51 50.14
C MET A 987 17.17 -23.01 51.01
N GLY A 988 17.75 -22.13 51.85
CA GLY A 988 18.82 -22.45 52.79
C GLY A 988 20.22 -22.50 52.17
N VAL A 989 20.42 -21.89 51.00
CA VAL A 989 21.75 -21.69 50.40
C VAL A 989 22.27 -20.33 50.87
N ASP A 990 23.34 -20.35 51.68
CA ASP A 990 23.94 -19.13 52.24
C ASP A 990 24.78 -18.36 51.21
N GLN A 991 25.30 -17.20 51.63
CA GLN A 991 26.08 -16.32 50.76
C GLN A 991 27.39 -16.95 50.27
N ALA A 992 28.03 -17.82 51.05
CA ALA A 992 29.29 -18.46 50.66
C ALA A 992 29.09 -19.56 49.61
N HIS A 993 27.86 -20.08 49.51
CA HIS A 993 27.49 -21.17 48.62
C HIS A 993 26.64 -20.72 47.42
N ARG A 994 26.47 -19.40 47.21
CA ARG A 994 25.74 -18.85 46.05
C ARG A 994 26.62 -17.97 45.18
N ALA A 995 26.42 -18.06 43.87
CA ALA A 995 27.08 -17.21 42.88
C ALA A 995 26.08 -16.71 41.81
N SER A 996 26.49 -15.71 41.03
CA SER A 996 25.68 -15.25 39.89
C SER A 996 25.64 -16.31 38.80
N SER A 997 24.54 -16.36 38.06
CA SER A 997 24.43 -17.14 36.82
C SER A 997 24.53 -16.25 35.57
N ARG A 998 24.84 -14.96 35.73
CA ARG A 998 24.83 -13.95 34.66
C ARG A 998 26.15 -13.18 34.54
N ASP A 999 26.99 -13.27 35.56
CA ASP A 999 28.33 -12.68 35.61
C ASP A 999 29.28 -13.71 36.22
N LEU A 1000 30.59 -13.51 36.00
CA LEU A 1000 31.63 -14.39 36.53
C LEU A 1000 32.05 -14.00 37.97
N GLY A 1001 31.31 -13.10 38.62
CA GLY A 1001 31.64 -12.50 39.92
C GLY A 1001 32.24 -11.10 39.79
#